data_AF-A0A7G5MS41-F1
#
_entry.id   AF-A0A7G5MS41-F1
#
_cell.length_a   1.000
_cell.length_b   1.000
_cell.length_c   1.000
_cell.angle_alpha   90.00
_cell.angle_beta   90.00
_cell.angle_gamma   90.00
#
_symmetry.space_group_name_H-M   'P 1'
#
loop_
_entity.id
_entity.type
_entity.pdbx_description
1 polymer ?
#
loop_
_entity_poly.entity_id
_entity_poly.type
_entity_poly.pdbx_seq_one_letter_code
_entity_poly.pdbx_strand_id
1 'polypeptide(L)'
;MKKLGKRLLTYVLVLAMLMSLYTPAYGAQVSGEDTAAYDAQISGETDSTVSDPQMSQENDTPASDTQTTKETDTSADDIQTSGETDTEAAEDAAPSSDGEASEQEENQTGALPLNYILTQEDDEHQSVIVELGDTETTLLENAVLTYQDGEGEIHTAQAEEVVENVAAFLLELPAAGQERTFVSVKVSVAGQEYETLLRQQEEMEQVAMSSEEAAQAVAEIKNEEAGLDSQTAEQVKSAVLSADENGISAEAIKESLTENNQLAENTANGIQAFALGEEADAPTTFAVEPKKKDDYIVVLDPGHGTIDTNGYDSGAVHTFSDGTKFVEADITMKIANYLKQELAKYPQITVYMTHDTVGANKAIKMTLNERVAFAANKHADLLVSLHLNSFDKETAHGAEVLVPKTGRYNTEVAENAQKAANNILKRLTSLGLYDRGLVEKNSGDYHYPDGSTADYYAIIREGLKASIPSIIVEHAFLSGKDDKKYLNSEAAIKNLAKADAYGIAQYFGIETGGETYEPVPEPKGEWKKSGNSWYYYIGTVKQTGWQKIDNSWYYFNAKGVMLTGWQLIGNCWYYMNSSGVMQTGWQKIGGSWYYLNTSGSMQTGWQKIGGKLYYLQGNGAMLEGGWHMLGSYWYYMSGNGAALTGWQNLGGRWYYMDKNARMKTGWYKVDKKWYYSDGSGAMQTGWLYCYNTWYYLNGNGAMAEGWISIGGTWYYMQPGNGAMKTGWQKIDGKWYFLNPNGAMRTGGWFNQGYVWYYLNGNGSMAEGWIRLGNTWYYMQPNSGHMRTGWYQVGKKWYYSDGSGAMQTGWLKPGNTWYYLTGNGAMAEGWTFINGSWYYLTPGNGAMKTGWFQVNKVWYYCNGSGAMQTGWLQLGNIWYYLNSSGAMLTGWHTLGGKEYYFNNSGAWVPDKKKDNTQNLYAIEGKSSVTVDQMVKYYKKSGCTYPSAALKKGGAADIKAFSKIVLEEANAEGIKAEVVFTQAMKETGWLQYGGDVKIEQFNFAGLGAIGNGAAGNSFKDVRTGIRAQVQHLKAYASDKALKNACVDERFQYVTRKSALYVEWLGIPDNPTGAGWAAAENYGKNLVEMITKLKSL
;
A
#
# COMPACT_ATOMS: atom_id res chain seq x y z
N MET A 1 2.58 -9.26 -6.29
CA MET A 1 3.50 -10.40 -6.05
C MET A 1 4.56 -10.02 -5.02
N LYS A 2 5.80 -9.56 -5.31
CA LYS A 2 6.83 -9.33 -4.25
C LYS A 2 6.40 -8.48 -3.01
N LYS A 3 5.58 -7.42 -3.16
CA LYS A 3 5.05 -6.66 -2.00
C LYS A 3 4.02 -7.42 -1.15
N LEU A 4 3.39 -8.48 -1.66
CA LEU A 4 2.40 -9.29 -0.93
C LEU A 4 3.06 -10.37 -0.06
N GLY A 5 4.06 -11.06 -0.60
CA GLY A 5 4.82 -12.07 0.15
C GLY A 5 5.54 -11.49 1.38
N LYS A 6 6.06 -10.26 1.28
CA LYS A 6 6.61 -9.54 2.43
C LYS A 6 5.58 -9.33 3.55
N ARG A 7 4.37 -8.89 3.23
CA ARG A 7 3.31 -8.63 4.24
C ARG A 7 2.87 -9.93 4.93
N LEU A 8 2.64 -10.99 4.15
CA LEU A 8 2.30 -12.30 4.70
C LEU A 8 3.43 -12.87 5.59
N LEU A 9 4.69 -12.59 5.27
CA LEU A 9 5.84 -12.92 6.13
C LEU A 9 5.87 -12.11 7.43
N THR A 10 5.52 -10.82 7.42
CA THR A 10 5.45 -9.98 8.63
C THR A 10 4.43 -10.52 9.63
N TYR A 11 3.19 -10.80 9.19
CA TYR A 11 2.16 -11.34 10.10
C TYR A 11 2.56 -12.71 10.67
N VAL A 12 3.18 -13.57 9.85
CA VAL A 12 3.70 -14.88 10.29
C VAL A 12 4.82 -14.75 11.33
N LEU A 13 5.69 -13.74 11.21
CA LEU A 13 6.73 -13.48 12.20
C LEU A 13 6.14 -13.01 13.53
N VAL A 14 5.20 -12.07 13.52
CA VAL A 14 4.55 -11.53 14.74
C VAL A 14 3.75 -12.63 15.46
N LEU A 15 2.96 -13.45 14.74
CA LEU A 15 2.30 -14.62 15.35
C LEU A 15 3.30 -15.61 15.95
N ALA A 16 4.44 -15.85 15.29
CA ALA A 16 5.46 -16.77 15.78
C ALA A 16 6.21 -16.23 17.01
N MET A 17 6.35 -14.91 17.18
CA MET A 17 6.90 -14.33 18.41
C MET A 17 5.90 -14.43 19.56
N LEU A 18 4.62 -14.10 19.34
CA LEU A 18 3.57 -14.21 20.37
C LEU A 18 3.41 -15.66 20.88
N MET A 19 3.36 -16.65 19.99
CA MET A 19 3.30 -18.08 20.34
C MET A 19 4.56 -18.59 21.07
N SER A 20 5.65 -17.82 21.13
CA SER A 20 6.88 -18.22 21.82
C SER A 20 6.97 -17.77 23.28
N LEU A 21 6.05 -16.92 23.75
CA LEU A 21 6.12 -16.27 25.06
C LEU A 21 5.41 -17.06 26.19
N TYR A 22 4.40 -17.88 25.86
CA TYR A 22 3.58 -18.59 26.85
C TYR A 22 3.34 -20.06 26.48
N THR A 23 3.93 -20.98 27.26
CA THR A 23 3.56 -22.41 27.26
C THR A 23 3.52 -22.96 28.69
N PRO A 24 2.35 -22.98 29.36
CA PRO A 24 2.16 -23.70 30.62
C PRO A 24 2.23 -25.23 30.44
N ALA A 25 2.45 -25.98 31.52
CA ALA A 25 2.64 -27.43 31.45
C ALA A 25 1.68 -28.23 32.36
N TYR A 26 1.00 -29.22 31.77
CA TYR A 26 0.42 -30.44 32.39
C TYR A 26 -0.54 -30.28 33.60
N GLY A 27 -1.82 -30.65 33.42
CA GLY A 27 -2.81 -30.86 34.49
C GLY A 27 -3.89 -31.88 34.10
N ALA A 28 -4.38 -32.71 35.03
CA ALA A 28 -5.10 -33.95 34.70
C ALA A 28 -6.54 -34.10 35.28
N GLN A 29 -7.38 -34.79 34.50
CA GLN A 29 -8.48 -35.69 34.89
C GLN A 29 -9.83 -35.20 35.52
N VAL A 30 -10.91 -35.59 34.79
CA VAL A 30 -12.11 -36.37 35.26
C VAL A 30 -13.38 -35.65 35.77
N SER A 31 -14.53 -36.18 35.28
CA SER A 31 -15.94 -36.04 35.72
C SER A 31 -16.66 -34.70 35.46
N GLY A 32 -17.98 -34.68 35.21
CA GLY A 32 -18.89 -35.82 34.95
C GLY A 32 -20.40 -35.49 34.96
N GLU A 33 -21.14 -36.21 34.12
CA GLU A 33 -22.60 -36.51 34.16
C GLU A 33 -23.69 -35.41 34.04
N ASP A 34 -24.84 -35.90 33.53
CA ASP A 34 -26.24 -35.49 33.68
C ASP A 34 -26.88 -34.24 33.04
N THR A 35 -27.72 -34.54 32.01
CA THR A 35 -29.20 -34.31 31.88
C THR A 35 -29.84 -32.95 32.21
N ALA A 36 -31.03 -32.57 31.72
CA ALA A 36 -32.04 -33.30 30.94
C ALA A 36 -32.74 -32.39 29.90
N ALA A 37 -33.39 -33.01 28.92
CA ALA A 37 -34.33 -32.35 28.02
C ALA A 37 -35.60 -31.86 28.73
N TYR A 38 -36.31 -30.92 28.11
CA TYR A 38 -37.78 -30.98 28.05
C TYR A 38 -38.29 -30.64 26.66
N ASP A 39 -39.42 -31.24 26.32
CA ASP A 39 -39.99 -31.33 24.97
C ASP A 39 -41.30 -30.52 24.88
N ALA A 40 -41.97 -30.60 23.72
CA ALA A 40 -43.40 -30.37 23.49
C ALA A 40 -43.93 -28.91 23.40
N GLN A 41 -44.97 -28.60 22.59
CA GLN A 41 -45.47 -29.13 21.29
C GLN A 41 -46.78 -28.39 20.91
N ILE A 42 -47.17 -28.42 19.61
CA ILE A 42 -48.59 -28.42 19.12
C ILE A 42 -49.42 -27.13 19.39
N SER A 43 -50.32 -26.60 18.56
CA SER A 43 -50.83 -26.81 17.17
C SER A 43 -51.45 -25.47 16.69
N GLY A 44 -51.90 -25.23 15.45
CA GLY A 44 -51.92 -26.00 14.19
C GLY A 44 -52.89 -25.36 13.17
N GLU A 45 -52.97 -25.91 11.94
CA GLU A 45 -54.14 -26.09 11.06
C GLU A 45 -55.25 -25.00 10.98
N THR A 46 -55.75 -24.51 9.84
CA THR A 46 -55.88 -25.00 8.42
C THR A 46 -56.10 -23.77 7.50
N ASP A 47 -55.59 -23.64 6.27
CA ASP A 47 -55.75 -24.38 4.99
C ASP A 47 -56.88 -23.83 4.06
N SER A 48 -56.60 -23.84 2.74
CA SER A 48 -57.52 -23.66 1.58
C SER A 48 -58.15 -22.26 1.33
N THR A 49 -58.45 -21.79 0.09
CA THR A 49 -57.97 -22.13 -1.28
C THR A 49 -58.33 -21.01 -2.29
N VAL A 50 -57.48 -20.81 -3.31
CA VAL A 50 -57.79 -20.55 -4.75
C VAL A 50 -58.94 -19.58 -5.15
N SER A 51 -58.62 -18.50 -5.88
CA SER A 51 -59.07 -18.31 -7.29
C SER A 51 -58.50 -17.05 -7.98
N ASP A 52 -57.85 -17.27 -9.13
CA ASP A 52 -57.70 -16.33 -10.26
C ASP A 52 -58.92 -16.57 -11.20
N PRO A 53 -59.38 -15.64 -12.08
CA PRO A 53 -58.69 -15.41 -13.36
C PRO A 53 -58.82 -14.04 -14.07
N GLN A 54 -57.74 -13.67 -14.78
CA GLN A 54 -57.71 -13.21 -16.20
C GLN A 54 -58.22 -11.82 -16.67
N MET A 55 -57.35 -11.20 -17.50
CA MET A 55 -57.62 -10.51 -18.78
C MET A 55 -58.40 -9.16 -18.79
N SER A 56 -58.15 -8.23 -19.72
CA SER A 56 -57.18 -8.14 -20.84
C SER A 56 -57.07 -6.68 -21.37
N GLN A 57 -56.09 -6.41 -22.25
CA GLN A 57 -56.16 -5.61 -23.50
C GLN A 57 -57.09 -4.36 -23.59
N GLU A 58 -56.72 -3.22 -24.19
CA GLU A 58 -55.48 -2.79 -24.89
C GLU A 58 -55.56 -1.28 -25.25
N ASN A 59 -54.50 -0.74 -25.86
CA ASN A 59 -54.45 0.39 -26.81
C ASN A 59 -54.68 1.86 -26.37
N ASP A 60 -53.74 2.69 -26.85
CA ASP A 60 -53.89 4.00 -27.51
C ASP A 60 -54.26 5.28 -26.74
N THR A 61 -53.19 5.96 -26.30
CA THR A 61 -52.83 7.36 -26.68
C THR A 61 -53.41 7.84 -28.04
N PRO A 62 -53.66 9.17 -28.26
CA PRO A 62 -52.72 10.24 -27.88
C PRO A 62 -53.35 11.60 -27.46
N ALA A 63 -52.47 12.61 -27.29
CA ALA A 63 -52.59 14.05 -27.64
C ALA A 63 -54.01 14.64 -27.85
N SER A 64 -54.37 15.84 -27.37
CA SER A 64 -53.64 17.04 -26.86
C SER A 64 -54.70 18.03 -26.29
N ASP A 65 -54.48 19.30 -25.88
CA ASP A 65 -53.36 20.24 -25.98
C ASP A 65 -53.48 21.37 -24.89
N THR A 66 -52.60 22.36 -24.97
CA THR A 66 -52.71 23.78 -24.50
C THR A 66 -54.13 24.35 -24.25
N GLN A 67 -54.40 25.34 -23.37
CA GLN A 67 -53.62 26.06 -22.32
C GLN A 67 -54.56 27.10 -21.62
N THR A 68 -54.32 27.42 -20.33
CA THR A 68 -54.72 28.67 -19.61
C THR A 68 -56.13 29.31 -19.74
N THR A 69 -56.75 29.54 -18.58
CA THR A 69 -57.42 30.82 -18.23
C THR A 69 -57.05 31.25 -16.80
N LYS A 70 -57.31 32.51 -16.44
CA LYS A 70 -56.72 33.24 -15.30
C LYS A 70 -57.82 33.74 -14.33
N GLU A 71 -57.48 33.86 -13.04
CA GLU A 71 -57.98 34.88 -12.07
C GLU A 71 -59.51 35.04 -11.85
N THR A 72 -60.10 34.55 -10.73
CA THR A 72 -60.21 35.13 -9.35
C THR A 72 -61.37 36.11 -9.14
N ASP A 73 -62.19 35.92 -8.09
CA ASP A 73 -62.61 37.03 -7.19
C ASP A 73 -63.27 36.59 -5.84
N THR A 74 -63.20 37.47 -4.83
CA THR A 74 -64.07 37.66 -3.60
C THR A 74 -64.70 36.45 -2.86
N SER A 75 -64.43 36.13 -1.57
CA SER A 75 -64.75 36.81 -0.27
C SER A 75 -66.22 36.63 0.23
N ALA A 76 -66.61 36.50 1.51
CA ALA A 76 -65.93 36.65 2.84
C ALA A 76 -66.71 35.92 4.00
N ASP A 77 -66.32 36.17 5.26
CA ASP A 77 -67.08 36.04 6.55
C ASP A 77 -67.39 34.60 7.10
N ASP A 78 -67.55 34.30 8.43
CA ASP A 78 -67.53 35.11 9.68
C ASP A 78 -67.25 34.27 10.98
N ILE A 79 -67.14 34.94 12.16
CA ILE A 79 -67.34 34.48 13.58
C ILE A 79 -66.26 33.52 14.19
N GLN A 80 -65.54 33.77 15.31
CA GLN A 80 -65.77 34.30 16.70
C GLN A 80 -66.27 33.26 17.76
N THR A 81 -65.89 33.22 19.06
CA THR A 81 -64.74 33.72 19.88
C THR A 81 -64.79 33.14 21.33
N SER A 82 -63.63 32.87 21.95
CA SER A 82 -63.32 32.94 23.42
C SER A 82 -61.86 32.48 23.64
N GLY A 83 -60.94 33.10 24.41
CA GLY A 83 -61.07 33.99 25.59
C GLY A 83 -60.72 33.18 26.86
N GLU A 84 -59.88 33.57 27.83
CA GLU A 84 -59.22 34.84 28.26
C GLU A 84 -57.97 34.44 29.14
N THR A 85 -56.88 35.17 29.45
CA THR A 85 -56.27 36.50 29.09
C THR A 85 -54.83 36.61 29.71
N ASP A 86 -53.92 37.37 29.08
CA ASP A 86 -52.79 38.17 29.67
C ASP A 86 -51.59 37.48 30.41
N THR A 87 -50.38 38.08 30.58
CA THR A 87 -49.90 39.48 30.37
C THR A 87 -48.40 39.57 29.97
N GLU A 88 -48.01 40.77 29.50
CA GLU A 88 -46.69 41.46 29.41
C GLU A 88 -45.52 40.92 30.26
N ALA A 89 -44.24 40.83 29.82
CA ALA A 89 -43.32 41.69 29.03
C ALA A 89 -42.34 42.54 29.87
N ALA A 90 -41.07 42.58 29.45
CA ALA A 90 -40.00 43.47 29.95
C ALA A 90 -38.86 43.57 28.90
N GLU A 91 -38.19 44.72 28.84
CA GLU A 91 -37.20 45.05 27.79
C GLU A 91 -35.76 45.23 28.33
N ASP A 92 -34.81 45.20 27.39
CA ASP A 92 -33.67 46.13 27.25
C ASP A 92 -32.30 45.86 27.94
N ALA A 93 -31.31 46.62 27.45
CA ALA A 93 -29.95 46.90 27.95
C ALA A 93 -28.84 45.83 27.82
N ALA A 94 -28.04 45.93 26.75
CA ALA A 94 -26.62 45.55 26.74
C ALA A 94 -25.76 46.63 27.45
N PRO A 95 -24.52 46.33 27.89
CA PRO A 95 -23.37 46.78 27.07
C PRO A 95 -22.08 45.90 27.14
N SER A 96 -21.09 46.33 26.34
CA SER A 96 -19.60 46.15 26.39
C SER A 96 -18.95 45.53 27.65
N SER A 97 -17.76 44.90 27.58
CA SER A 97 -16.56 45.37 26.84
C SER A 97 -15.49 44.31 26.52
N ASP A 98 -14.44 44.76 25.80
CA ASP A 98 -13.32 43.99 25.24
C ASP A 98 -12.36 43.31 26.24
N GLY A 99 -11.57 42.35 25.74
CA GLY A 99 -10.39 41.79 26.40
C GLY A 99 -9.62 40.79 25.51
N GLU A 100 -8.42 41.16 25.03
CA GLU A 100 -7.54 40.27 24.25
C GLU A 100 -6.63 39.42 25.16
N ALA A 101 -6.72 38.08 25.04
CA ALA A 101 -5.71 37.05 25.37
C ALA A 101 -6.40 35.67 25.35
N SER A 102 -5.78 34.55 24.95
CA SER A 102 -4.49 34.32 24.28
C SER A 102 -4.55 32.95 23.58
N GLU A 103 -3.57 32.64 22.74
CA GLU A 103 -3.45 31.34 22.07
C GLU A 103 -3.36 30.18 23.09
N GLN A 104 -4.23 29.18 22.95
CA GLN A 104 -3.92 27.78 23.26
C GLN A 104 -4.48 26.92 22.13
N GLU A 105 -3.61 26.12 21.52
CA GLU A 105 -4.00 25.13 20.52
C GLU A 105 -4.65 23.94 21.24
N GLU A 106 -5.97 23.79 21.12
CA GLU A 106 -6.61 22.51 21.43
C GLU A 106 -6.16 21.48 20.38
N ASN A 107 -5.20 20.66 20.79
CA ASN A 107 -4.55 19.66 19.95
C ASN A 107 -5.53 18.53 19.60
N GLN A 108 -6.29 18.71 18.50
CA GLN A 108 -7.14 17.65 17.94
C GLN A 108 -6.25 16.50 17.45
N THR A 109 -6.15 15.44 18.26
CA THR A 109 -5.54 14.17 17.87
C THR A 109 -6.22 13.65 16.61
N GLY A 110 -5.44 13.45 15.55
CA GLY A 110 -5.96 12.90 14.31
C GLY A 110 -6.42 11.45 14.49
N ALA A 111 -7.31 10.99 13.61
CA ALA A 111 -7.54 9.57 13.41
C ALA A 111 -6.70 9.08 12.22
N LEU A 112 -6.16 7.87 12.30
CA LEU A 112 -5.59 7.18 11.15
C LEU A 112 -6.69 6.34 10.48
N PRO A 113 -6.64 6.10 9.16
CA PRO A 113 -7.50 5.09 8.54
C PRO A 113 -7.19 3.72 9.15
N LEU A 114 -8.23 3.02 9.60
CA LEU A 114 -8.16 1.60 9.92
C LEU A 114 -8.11 0.81 8.61
N ASN A 115 -7.12 -0.06 8.42
CA ASN A 115 -7.02 -0.91 7.24
C ASN A 115 -7.76 -2.24 7.45
N TYR A 116 -7.62 -2.85 8.63
CA TYR A 116 -8.43 -3.96 9.13
C TYR A 116 -8.12 -4.24 10.61
N ILE A 117 -8.91 -5.13 11.22
CA ILE A 117 -8.63 -5.80 12.50
C ILE A 117 -8.79 -7.32 12.31
N LEU A 118 -7.89 -8.11 12.90
CA LEU A 118 -7.93 -9.58 12.93
C LEU A 118 -7.92 -10.05 14.39
N THR A 119 -8.61 -11.16 14.66
CA THR A 119 -8.71 -11.78 15.98
C THR A 119 -8.54 -13.29 15.88
N GLN A 120 -7.74 -13.87 16.78
CA GLN A 120 -7.58 -15.31 16.95
C GLN A 120 -7.64 -15.65 18.44
N GLU A 121 -8.25 -16.79 18.78
CA GLU A 121 -8.39 -17.27 20.16
C GLU A 121 -7.70 -18.64 20.31
N ASP A 122 -7.09 -18.85 21.47
CA ASP A 122 -6.62 -20.15 21.97
C ASP A 122 -7.36 -20.52 23.28
N ASP A 123 -6.87 -21.51 24.03
CA ASP A 123 -7.54 -21.99 25.25
C ASP A 123 -7.43 -21.00 26.44
N GLU A 124 -6.55 -20.00 26.39
CA GLU A 124 -6.29 -19.04 27.47
C GLU A 124 -6.39 -17.56 27.05
N HIS A 125 -6.09 -17.22 25.79
CA HIS A 125 -5.95 -15.83 25.31
C HIS A 125 -6.66 -15.55 23.97
N GLN A 126 -6.91 -14.26 23.73
CA GLN A 126 -7.30 -13.70 22.44
C GLN A 126 -6.19 -12.80 21.90
N SER A 127 -5.57 -13.20 20.80
CA SER A 127 -4.66 -12.36 20.00
C SER A 127 -5.46 -11.41 19.11
N VAL A 128 -5.08 -10.13 19.09
CA VAL A 128 -5.71 -9.09 18.26
C VAL A 128 -4.65 -8.35 17.46
N ILE A 129 -4.81 -8.25 16.14
CA ILE A 129 -3.89 -7.53 15.24
C ILE A 129 -4.65 -6.39 14.56
N VAL A 130 -4.10 -5.18 14.61
CA VAL A 130 -4.71 -3.95 14.09
C VAL A 130 -3.74 -3.27 13.13
N GLU A 131 -4.16 -2.98 11.90
CA GLU A 131 -3.35 -2.22 10.94
C GLU A 131 -3.96 -0.83 10.69
N LEU A 132 -3.12 0.22 10.80
CA LEU A 132 -3.54 1.63 10.80
C LEU A 132 -2.66 2.46 9.85
N GLY A 133 -3.23 3.50 9.25
CA GLY A 133 -2.47 4.48 8.47
C GLY A 133 -2.10 4.05 7.06
N ASP A 134 -1.20 4.83 6.44
CA ASP A 134 -0.76 4.61 5.07
C ASP A 134 0.31 3.51 5.00
N THR A 135 0.03 2.47 4.21
CA THR A 135 0.81 1.22 4.17
C THR A 135 2.20 1.32 3.51
N GLU A 136 2.68 2.54 3.19
CA GLU A 136 4.04 2.81 2.72
C GLU A 136 4.74 3.93 3.51
N THR A 137 4.05 4.64 4.43
CA THR A 137 4.59 5.82 5.13
C THR A 137 4.26 5.94 6.62
N THR A 138 3.25 5.22 7.15
CA THR A 138 2.99 5.17 8.60
C THR A 138 3.96 4.22 9.29
N LEU A 139 4.58 4.69 10.38
CA LEU A 139 5.41 3.89 11.28
C LEU A 139 4.91 4.13 12.72
N LEU A 140 4.33 3.10 13.34
CA LEU A 140 3.83 3.15 14.71
C LEU A 140 5.00 3.01 15.69
N GLU A 141 4.99 3.81 16.76
CA GLU A 141 6.01 3.80 17.83
C GLU A 141 5.52 3.05 19.08
N ASN A 142 4.21 3.02 19.28
CA ASN A 142 3.49 2.23 20.29
C ASN A 142 2.01 2.10 19.85
N ALA A 143 1.23 1.28 20.55
CA ALA A 143 -0.21 1.25 20.39
C ALA A 143 -0.94 0.83 21.68
N VAL A 144 -2.16 1.32 21.87
CA VAL A 144 -3.05 1.01 23.01
C VAL A 144 -4.46 0.70 22.51
N LEU A 145 -4.90 -0.55 22.68
CA LEU A 145 -6.24 -1.00 22.32
C LEU A 145 -7.19 -0.82 23.51
N THR A 146 -8.31 -0.16 23.29
CA THR A 146 -9.40 -0.02 24.26
C THR A 146 -10.54 -0.97 23.89
N TYR A 147 -11.08 -1.73 24.84
CA TYR A 147 -12.14 -2.72 24.62
C TYR A 147 -13.10 -2.80 25.83
N GLN A 148 -14.17 -3.59 25.73
CA GLN A 148 -15.18 -3.78 26.77
C GLN A 148 -15.78 -5.18 26.64
N ASP A 149 -16.04 -5.84 27.76
CA ASP A 149 -16.60 -7.20 27.79
C ASP A 149 -18.02 -7.17 28.38
N GLY A 150 -19.01 -7.54 27.56
CA GLY A 150 -20.44 -7.38 27.86
C GLY A 150 -20.84 -5.93 28.18
N GLU A 151 -21.79 -5.76 29.09
CA GLU A 151 -22.17 -4.44 29.66
C GLU A 151 -21.17 -3.94 30.73
N GLY A 152 -19.97 -4.53 30.81
CA GLY A 152 -18.98 -4.32 31.88
C GLY A 152 -18.11 -3.07 31.74
N GLU A 153 -17.01 -3.05 32.50
CA GLU A 153 -16.02 -1.97 32.49
C GLU A 153 -15.24 -1.88 31.17
N ILE A 154 -14.63 -0.72 30.92
CA ILE A 154 -13.80 -0.49 29.73
C ILE A 154 -12.35 -0.80 30.09
N HIS A 155 -11.75 -1.71 29.35
CA HIS A 155 -10.39 -2.21 29.53
C HIS A 155 -9.44 -1.59 28.48
N THR A 156 -8.15 -1.57 28.79
CA THR A 156 -7.09 -1.15 27.86
C THR A 156 -5.91 -2.12 27.89
N ALA A 157 -5.37 -2.47 26.73
CA ALA A 157 -4.14 -3.24 26.58
C ALA A 157 -3.10 -2.44 25.78
N GLN A 158 -1.82 -2.55 26.17
CA GLN A 158 -0.70 -2.12 25.32
C GLN A 158 -0.47 -3.17 24.24
N ALA A 159 0.10 -2.78 23.10
CA ALA A 159 0.60 -3.74 22.13
C ALA A 159 1.86 -4.44 22.68
N GLU A 160 1.91 -5.77 22.53
CA GLU A 160 3.08 -6.60 22.84
C GLU A 160 4.17 -6.41 21.77
N GLU A 161 3.78 -6.26 20.51
CA GLU A 161 4.67 -5.95 19.39
C GLU A 161 4.04 -4.93 18.43
N VAL A 162 4.88 -4.06 17.87
CA VAL A 162 4.51 -3.04 16.89
C VAL A 162 5.53 -3.04 15.75
N VAL A 163 5.07 -3.26 14.52
CA VAL A 163 5.92 -3.43 13.33
C VAL A 163 5.35 -2.68 12.13
N GLU A 164 6.15 -1.77 11.55
CA GLU A 164 5.74 -0.86 10.47
C GLU A 164 4.42 -0.14 10.82
N ASN A 165 3.31 -0.45 10.14
CA ASN A 165 2.00 0.17 10.37
C ASN A 165 0.99 -0.75 11.11
N VAL A 166 1.50 -1.82 11.75
CA VAL A 166 0.73 -2.89 12.41
C VAL A 166 1.05 -2.92 13.91
N ALA A 167 0.03 -3.14 14.73
CA ALA A 167 0.15 -3.39 16.17
C ALA A 167 -0.53 -4.71 16.55
N ALA A 168 0.08 -5.48 17.47
CA ALA A 168 -0.45 -6.75 17.97
C ALA A 168 -0.59 -6.73 19.49
N PHE A 169 -1.73 -7.22 19.97
CA PHE A 169 -2.15 -7.24 21.37
C PHE A 169 -2.47 -8.66 21.78
N LEU A 170 -2.12 -9.04 23.01
CA LEU A 170 -2.56 -10.29 23.64
C LEU A 170 -3.51 -9.94 24.79
N LEU A 171 -4.72 -10.49 24.78
CA LEU A 171 -5.76 -10.23 25.77
C LEU A 171 -6.13 -11.53 26.49
N GLU A 172 -6.47 -11.47 27.78
CA GLU A 172 -7.17 -12.58 28.44
C GLU A 172 -8.53 -12.82 27.75
N LEU A 173 -9.03 -14.06 27.70
CA LEU A 173 -10.37 -14.34 27.16
C LEU A 173 -11.48 -13.64 27.98
N PRO A 174 -12.56 -13.16 27.33
CA PRO A 174 -13.72 -12.62 28.06
C PRO A 174 -14.40 -13.74 28.87
N ALA A 175 -15.06 -13.40 29.98
CA ALA A 175 -15.68 -14.42 30.83
C ALA A 175 -16.79 -15.17 30.07
N ALA A 176 -16.85 -16.50 30.23
CA ALA A 176 -17.66 -17.39 29.39
C ALA A 176 -19.11 -16.91 29.19
N GLY A 177 -19.44 -16.51 27.96
CA GLY A 177 -20.75 -15.96 27.58
C GLY A 177 -20.83 -14.43 27.47
N GLN A 178 -19.73 -13.70 27.67
CA GLN A 178 -19.64 -12.26 27.38
C GLN A 178 -19.12 -12.01 25.96
N GLU A 179 -19.78 -11.12 25.21
CA GLU A 179 -19.28 -10.62 23.93
C GLU A 179 -18.29 -9.47 24.17
N ARG A 180 -17.11 -9.52 23.52
CA ARG A 180 -16.09 -8.46 23.57
C ARG A 180 -16.27 -7.49 22.42
N THR A 181 -16.30 -6.19 22.73
CA THR A 181 -16.45 -5.12 21.73
C THR A 181 -15.30 -4.11 21.83
N PHE A 182 -14.40 -4.13 20.85
CA PHE A 182 -13.32 -3.14 20.72
C PHE A 182 -13.89 -1.71 20.60
N VAL A 183 -13.27 -0.74 21.28
CA VAL A 183 -13.76 0.64 21.46
C VAL A 183 -13.01 1.60 20.52
N SER A 184 -11.71 1.71 20.72
CA SER A 184 -10.79 2.58 20.00
C SER A 184 -9.37 2.02 20.08
N VAL A 185 -8.48 2.54 19.24
CA VAL A 185 -7.04 2.27 19.31
C VAL A 185 -6.27 3.59 19.24
N LYS A 186 -5.33 3.78 20.17
CA LYS A 186 -4.40 4.91 20.21
C LYS A 186 -3.03 4.47 19.71
N VAL A 187 -2.33 5.35 19.01
CA VAL A 187 -0.97 5.10 18.52
C VAL A 187 -0.14 6.37 18.52
N SER A 188 1.12 6.27 18.94
CA SER A 188 2.14 7.27 18.62
C SER A 188 2.72 7.03 17.22
N VAL A 189 2.85 8.09 16.43
CA VAL A 189 3.57 8.13 15.14
C VAL A 189 4.42 9.40 15.09
N ALA A 190 5.74 9.25 14.95
CA ALA A 190 6.70 10.36 14.92
C ALA A 190 6.56 11.34 16.11
N GLY A 191 6.26 10.84 17.30
CA GLY A 191 6.01 11.62 18.51
C GLY A 191 4.67 12.35 18.59
N GLN A 192 3.70 12.02 17.71
CA GLN A 192 2.32 12.51 17.79
C GLN A 192 1.32 11.37 18.05
N GLU A 193 0.37 11.61 18.96
CA GLU A 193 -0.71 10.68 19.29
C GLU A 193 -1.89 10.79 18.30
N TYR A 194 -2.41 9.65 17.88
CA TYR A 194 -3.60 9.50 17.04
C TYR A 194 -4.59 8.54 17.71
N GLU A 195 -5.89 8.83 17.68
CA GLU A 195 -6.94 7.93 18.20
C GLU A 195 -7.94 7.58 17.09
N THR A 196 -8.18 6.28 16.91
CA THR A 196 -9.07 5.74 15.87
C THR A 196 -10.21 4.98 16.53
N LEU A 197 -11.45 5.44 16.37
CA LEU A 197 -12.64 4.80 16.94
C LEU A 197 -13.03 3.56 16.12
N LEU A 198 -13.19 2.41 16.79
CA LEU A 198 -13.50 1.12 16.18
C LEU A 198 -15.01 0.85 16.12
N ARG A 199 -15.79 1.38 17.08
CA ARG A 199 -17.27 1.17 17.17
C ARG A 199 -18.12 1.93 16.16
N GLN A 200 -17.54 2.77 15.30
CA GLN A 200 -18.29 3.66 14.40
C GLN A 200 -18.10 3.33 12.90
N GLN A 201 -17.65 2.11 12.58
CA GLN A 201 -17.50 1.63 11.20
C GLN A 201 -18.48 0.47 10.96
N GLU A 202 -19.58 0.74 10.26
CA GLU A 202 -20.69 -0.21 10.02
C GLU A 202 -20.38 -1.29 8.95
N GLU A 203 -19.15 -1.31 8.40
CA GLU A 203 -18.67 -2.30 7.42
C GLU A 203 -17.36 -2.96 7.90
N MET A 204 -17.44 -3.90 8.86
CA MET A 204 -16.31 -4.76 9.24
C MET A 204 -16.68 -6.25 9.25
N GLU A 205 -15.80 -7.07 8.67
CA GLU A 205 -15.91 -8.53 8.56
C GLU A 205 -14.91 -9.15 9.54
N GLN A 206 -15.38 -9.78 10.61
CA GLN A 206 -14.52 -10.50 11.57
C GLN A 206 -14.00 -11.80 10.94
N VAL A 207 -12.76 -11.79 10.44
CA VAL A 207 -12.12 -12.97 9.86
C VAL A 207 -11.40 -13.76 10.96
N ALA A 208 -12.11 -14.69 11.59
CA ALA A 208 -11.50 -15.72 12.42
C ALA A 208 -10.77 -16.74 11.53
N MET A 209 -9.43 -16.77 11.62
CA MET A 209 -8.60 -17.75 10.93
C MET A 209 -8.29 -18.94 11.84
N SER A 210 -8.42 -20.17 11.33
CA SER A 210 -7.93 -21.34 12.05
C SER A 210 -6.40 -21.42 12.03
N SER A 211 -5.82 -22.07 13.04
CA SER A 211 -4.37 -22.35 13.10
C SER A 211 -3.89 -23.19 11.91
N GLU A 212 -4.75 -24.05 11.34
CA GLU A 212 -4.45 -24.83 10.14
C GLU A 212 -4.39 -23.95 8.88
N GLU A 213 -5.27 -22.95 8.74
CA GLU A 213 -5.24 -22.00 7.61
C GLU A 213 -4.02 -21.07 7.67
N ALA A 214 -3.65 -20.59 8.87
CA ALA A 214 -2.41 -19.85 9.08
C ALA A 214 -1.17 -20.69 8.68
N ALA A 215 -1.10 -21.95 9.13
CA ALA A 215 -0.03 -22.87 8.75
C ALA A 215 0.00 -23.18 7.23
N GLN A 216 -1.18 -23.21 6.59
CA GLN A 216 -1.30 -23.43 5.15
C GLN A 216 -0.81 -22.20 4.35
N ALA A 217 -1.11 -20.98 4.80
CA ALA A 217 -0.54 -19.75 4.23
C ALA A 217 1.00 -19.72 4.33
N VAL A 218 1.57 -20.13 5.48
CA VAL A 218 3.03 -20.30 5.66
C VAL A 218 3.62 -21.33 4.69
N ALA A 219 2.89 -22.38 4.35
CA ALA A 219 3.33 -23.41 3.42
C ALA A 219 3.32 -22.93 1.95
N GLU A 220 2.39 -22.04 1.57
CA GLU A 220 2.33 -21.54 0.18
C GLU A 220 3.41 -20.48 -0.13
N ILE A 221 3.80 -19.62 0.82
CA ILE A 221 4.93 -18.66 0.63
C ILE A 221 6.21 -19.39 0.18
N LYS A 222 6.48 -20.58 0.72
CA LYS A 222 7.72 -21.35 0.51
C LYS A 222 7.95 -21.80 -0.94
N ASN A 223 6.98 -21.60 -1.85
CA ASN A 223 7.06 -22.04 -3.24
C ASN A 223 7.20 -20.92 -4.30
N GLU A 224 7.18 -19.62 -3.96
CA GLU A 224 7.21 -18.52 -4.96
C GLU A 224 8.51 -17.67 -5.04
N GLU A 225 9.53 -17.85 -4.18
CA GLU A 225 10.83 -17.16 -4.32
C GLU A 225 11.96 -18.06 -4.88
N ALA A 226 11.70 -18.70 -6.02
CA ALA A 226 12.73 -19.37 -6.80
C ALA A 226 13.65 -18.37 -7.52
N GLY A 227 14.66 -17.82 -6.83
CA GLY A 227 15.55 -16.82 -7.42
C GLY A 227 16.67 -16.22 -6.55
N LEU A 228 17.35 -17.02 -5.72
CA LEU A 228 18.52 -16.61 -4.93
C LEU A 228 19.57 -17.72 -4.86
N ASP A 229 20.81 -17.37 -4.53
CA ASP A 229 21.99 -18.25 -4.56
C ASP A 229 22.01 -19.28 -3.42
N SER A 230 22.33 -20.51 -3.80
CA SER A 230 22.70 -21.64 -2.93
C SER A 230 23.65 -21.29 -1.77
N GLN A 231 24.64 -20.43 -1.94
CA GLN A 231 25.58 -20.10 -0.86
C GLN A 231 24.96 -19.26 0.27
N THR A 232 24.01 -18.38 -0.03
CA THR A 232 23.33 -17.57 1.00
C THR A 232 22.34 -18.42 1.82
N ALA A 233 21.67 -19.39 1.18
CA ALA A 233 20.72 -20.27 1.85
C ALA A 233 21.37 -21.16 2.93
N GLU A 234 22.59 -21.63 2.69
CA GLU A 234 23.31 -22.50 3.65
C GLU A 234 23.81 -21.72 4.89
N GLN A 235 24.21 -20.45 4.73
CA GLN A 235 24.69 -19.62 5.87
C GLN A 235 23.57 -19.21 6.83
N VAL A 236 22.37 -18.87 6.33
CA VAL A 236 21.21 -18.59 7.19
C VAL A 236 20.77 -19.86 7.95
N LYS A 237 20.82 -21.02 7.27
CA LYS A 237 20.48 -22.33 7.85
C LYS A 237 21.42 -22.73 8.99
N SER A 238 22.70 -22.33 8.95
CA SER A 238 23.63 -22.52 10.08
C SER A 238 23.40 -21.60 11.29
N ALA A 239 22.66 -20.48 11.13
CA ALA A 239 22.37 -19.57 12.25
C ALA A 239 21.11 -19.94 13.06
N VAL A 240 20.26 -20.84 12.51
CA VAL A 240 18.96 -21.22 13.12
C VAL A 240 18.99 -22.63 13.73
N LEU A 241 20.06 -23.41 13.50
CA LEU A 241 20.21 -24.80 13.98
C LEU A 241 21.02 -24.95 15.29
N SER A 242 21.05 -23.90 16.12
CA SER A 242 21.65 -23.95 17.46
C SER A 242 20.74 -23.29 18.51
N ALA A 243 19.64 -23.96 18.81
CA ALA A 243 18.87 -23.76 20.03
C ALA A 243 18.58 -25.14 20.64
N ASP A 244 19.08 -25.37 21.86
CA ASP A 244 18.52 -26.37 22.77
C ASP A 244 17.39 -25.73 23.59
N GLU A 245 16.95 -26.36 24.69
CA GLU A 245 15.68 -26.03 25.38
C GLU A 245 15.68 -24.70 26.17
N ASN A 246 16.57 -23.74 25.82
CA ASN A 246 16.58 -22.37 26.32
C ASN A 246 16.78 -21.40 25.14
N GLY A 247 15.97 -20.35 25.06
CA GLY A 247 15.85 -19.48 23.87
C GLY A 247 17.09 -18.65 23.50
N ILE A 248 17.09 -18.16 22.26
CA ILE A 248 18.16 -17.35 21.65
C ILE A 248 18.36 -16.04 22.44
N SER A 249 19.60 -15.73 22.84
CA SER A 249 19.92 -14.46 23.52
C SER A 249 20.15 -13.30 22.54
N ALA A 250 19.87 -12.07 22.98
CA ALA A 250 19.94 -10.86 22.17
C ALA A 250 21.36 -10.56 21.63
N GLU A 251 22.40 -11.11 22.24
CA GLU A 251 23.80 -10.98 21.83
C GLU A 251 24.07 -11.68 20.50
N ALA A 252 23.47 -12.86 20.26
CA ALA A 252 23.68 -13.64 19.03
C ALA A 252 23.17 -12.92 17.77
N ILE A 253 22.04 -12.20 17.91
CA ILE A 253 21.49 -11.35 16.84
C ILE A 253 22.48 -10.23 16.48
N LYS A 254 23.24 -9.72 17.46
CA LYS A 254 24.05 -8.52 17.34
C LYS A 254 25.35 -8.71 16.56
N GLU A 255 25.94 -9.91 16.56
CA GLU A 255 27.10 -10.22 15.71
C GLU A 255 26.69 -10.35 14.22
N SER A 256 25.54 -10.97 13.94
CA SER A 256 25.07 -11.25 12.57
C SER A 256 24.88 -10.00 11.68
N LEU A 257 24.70 -8.83 12.29
CA LEU A 257 24.46 -7.56 11.60
C LEU A 257 25.73 -6.83 11.10
N THR A 258 26.93 -7.36 11.35
CA THR A 258 28.19 -6.60 11.17
C THR A 258 28.96 -6.92 9.88
N GLU A 259 28.70 -8.04 9.19
CA GLU A 259 29.49 -8.47 8.01
C GLU A 259 28.87 -8.12 6.64
N ASN A 260 27.69 -7.50 6.58
CA ASN A 260 26.97 -7.16 5.35
C ASN A 260 27.58 -5.99 4.52
N ASN A 261 28.91 -5.88 4.42
CA ASN A 261 29.56 -4.73 3.79
C ASN A 261 30.89 -5.03 3.06
N GLN A 262 30.90 -6.05 2.18
CA GLN A 262 31.92 -6.15 1.12
C GLN A 262 31.50 -7.04 -0.08
N LEU A 263 32.06 -6.74 -1.25
CA LEU A 263 31.85 -7.34 -2.58
C LEU A 263 30.50 -7.08 -3.28
N ALA A 264 30.37 -5.85 -3.78
CA ALA A 264 29.78 -5.64 -5.10
C ALA A 264 30.91 -5.33 -6.10
N GLU A 265 31.32 -6.30 -6.92
CA GLU A 265 31.98 -6.10 -8.24
C GLU A 265 32.34 -7.44 -8.92
N ASN A 266 31.51 -7.91 -9.85
CA ASN A 266 31.86 -8.02 -11.28
C ASN A 266 30.74 -8.72 -12.09
N THR A 267 30.71 -8.47 -13.41
CA THR A 267 29.55 -8.74 -14.26
C THR A 267 29.83 -9.75 -15.39
N ALA A 268 28.77 -10.45 -15.78
CA ALA A 268 28.42 -10.85 -17.14
C ALA A 268 28.83 -12.24 -17.69
N ASN A 269 27.94 -12.70 -18.57
CA ASN A 269 28.02 -13.83 -19.50
C ASN A 269 27.77 -15.24 -18.92
N GLY A 270 26.79 -16.01 -19.41
CA GLY A 270 25.85 -15.66 -20.49
C GLY A 270 24.61 -16.57 -20.59
N ILE A 271 23.59 -16.04 -21.28
CA ILE A 271 22.28 -16.68 -21.46
C ILE A 271 22.31 -17.56 -22.72
N GLN A 272 21.87 -18.81 -22.61
CA GLN A 272 21.19 -19.55 -23.69
C GLN A 272 19.98 -20.31 -23.12
N ALA A 273 19.06 -20.72 -24.00
CA ALA A 273 17.71 -21.18 -23.67
C ALA A 273 17.27 -22.34 -24.59
N PHE A 274 15.95 -22.61 -24.65
CA PHE A 274 15.25 -23.66 -25.42
C PHE A 274 15.36 -25.08 -24.82
N ALA A 275 14.31 -25.93 -24.82
CA ALA A 275 12.89 -25.68 -25.10
C ALA A 275 12.01 -26.83 -24.52
N LEU A 276 10.69 -26.59 -24.45
CA LEU A 276 9.67 -27.61 -24.22
C LEU A 276 9.40 -28.43 -25.48
N GLY A 277 8.90 -29.66 -25.29
CA GLY A 277 8.30 -30.49 -26.35
C GLY A 277 7.26 -31.44 -25.74
N GLU A 278 6.03 -31.37 -26.23
CA GLU A 278 4.93 -32.25 -25.86
C GLU A 278 4.83 -33.42 -26.86
N GLU A 279 4.52 -34.63 -26.40
CA GLU A 279 3.18 -35.22 -26.48
C GLU A 279 3.19 -36.65 -25.89
N ALA A 280 2.02 -37.29 -25.83
CA ALA A 280 1.80 -38.54 -25.11
C ALA A 280 1.73 -39.77 -26.02
N ASP A 281 2.04 -40.94 -25.46
CA ASP A 281 1.33 -42.17 -25.82
C ASP A 281 1.30 -43.18 -24.65
N ALA A 282 0.36 -44.11 -24.65
CA ALA A 282 0.10 -45.01 -23.51
C ALA A 282 -0.64 -46.31 -23.90
N PRO A 283 -0.64 -47.37 -23.06
CA PRO A 283 0.39 -47.79 -22.10
C PRO A 283 0.79 -49.28 -22.29
N THR A 284 2.08 -49.62 -22.16
CA THR A 284 2.54 -51.02 -22.13
C THR A 284 3.00 -51.43 -20.75
N THR A 285 2.39 -52.47 -20.19
CA THR A 285 2.77 -53.05 -18.89
C THR A 285 4.11 -53.80 -18.99
N PHE A 286 5.16 -53.23 -18.38
CA PHE A 286 6.39 -53.94 -18.04
C PHE A 286 6.74 -53.72 -16.57
N ALA A 287 7.45 -54.67 -15.97
CA ALA A 287 7.94 -54.53 -14.61
C ALA A 287 8.96 -53.37 -14.55
N VAL A 288 8.92 -52.57 -13.49
CA VAL A 288 9.93 -51.54 -13.26
C VAL A 288 11.21 -52.21 -12.76
N GLU A 289 12.07 -52.56 -13.73
CA GLU A 289 13.50 -52.72 -13.49
C GLU A 289 14.13 -51.34 -13.24
N PRO A 290 15.19 -51.24 -12.42
CA PRO A 290 15.91 -49.98 -12.26
C PRO A 290 16.43 -49.50 -13.62
N LYS A 291 16.22 -48.21 -13.93
CA LYS A 291 16.69 -47.63 -15.20
C LYS A 291 18.20 -47.83 -15.33
N LYS A 292 18.61 -48.52 -16.39
CA LYS A 292 20.02 -48.80 -16.66
C LYS A 292 20.84 -47.50 -16.71
N LYS A 293 21.77 -47.36 -15.77
CA LYS A 293 22.76 -46.27 -15.74
C LYS A 293 24.11 -46.74 -16.30
N ASP A 294 24.96 -45.77 -16.61
CA ASP A 294 26.37 -46.01 -16.97
C ASP A 294 27.27 -46.21 -15.72
N ASP A 295 26.87 -45.66 -14.57
CA ASP A 295 27.45 -45.89 -13.23
C ASP A 295 26.32 -45.92 -12.17
N TYR A 296 26.47 -46.77 -11.16
CA TYR A 296 25.55 -46.91 -10.03
C TYR A 296 26.31 -46.68 -8.71
N ILE A 297 25.73 -45.89 -7.80
CA ILE A 297 26.42 -45.55 -6.55
C ILE A 297 25.90 -46.43 -5.41
N VAL A 298 26.75 -47.34 -4.93
CA VAL A 298 26.46 -48.19 -3.76
C VAL A 298 27.15 -47.61 -2.53
N VAL A 299 26.38 -47.43 -1.46
CA VAL A 299 26.92 -47.02 -0.16
C VAL A 299 26.80 -48.20 0.79
N LEU A 300 27.95 -48.65 1.30
CA LEU A 300 28.03 -49.68 2.31
C LEU A 300 28.09 -49.02 3.69
N ASP A 301 27.27 -49.51 4.60
CA ASP A 301 27.27 -49.09 5.99
C ASP A 301 27.70 -50.30 6.84
N PRO A 302 28.89 -50.28 7.47
CA PRO A 302 29.40 -51.42 8.26
C PRO A 302 28.60 -51.74 9.53
N GLY A 303 27.43 -51.13 9.74
CA GLY A 303 26.69 -51.22 10.99
C GLY A 303 27.50 -50.61 12.14
N HIS A 304 27.67 -51.36 13.21
CA HIS A 304 28.39 -50.94 14.41
C HIS A 304 29.85 -50.49 14.16
N GLY A 305 30.42 -49.74 15.10
CA GLY A 305 31.83 -49.28 15.05
C GLY A 305 32.04 -47.76 15.01
N THR A 306 30.99 -46.95 15.14
CA THR A 306 31.08 -45.49 15.33
C THR A 306 30.92 -45.10 16.80
N ILE A 307 31.04 -43.80 17.10
CA ILE A 307 30.66 -43.20 18.37
C ILE A 307 29.33 -42.47 18.18
N ASP A 308 28.35 -42.75 19.05
CA ASP A 308 27.05 -42.07 19.10
C ASP A 308 26.91 -41.26 20.41
N THR A 309 25.69 -40.98 20.85
CA THR A 309 25.40 -40.33 22.15
C THR A 309 25.67 -41.22 23.37
N ASN A 310 25.76 -42.54 23.19
CA ASN A 310 25.90 -43.55 24.24
C ASN A 310 27.35 -44.05 24.39
N GLY A 311 28.22 -43.78 23.41
CA GLY A 311 29.66 -44.08 23.45
C GLY A 311 30.14 -44.79 22.18
N TYR A 312 31.17 -45.62 22.30
CA TYR A 312 31.59 -46.49 21.20
C TYR A 312 30.63 -47.67 21.08
N ASP A 313 30.01 -47.80 19.92
CA ASP A 313 29.12 -48.90 19.60
C ASP A 313 29.91 -50.10 19.02
N SER A 314 29.93 -51.21 19.76
CA SER A 314 30.57 -52.46 19.33
C SER A 314 29.66 -53.44 18.59
N GLY A 315 28.34 -53.19 18.61
CA GLY A 315 27.34 -54.22 18.36
C GLY A 315 27.43 -55.39 19.35
N ALA A 316 26.85 -56.52 18.97
CA ALA A 316 26.85 -57.74 19.77
C ALA A 316 28.27 -58.29 20.01
N VAL A 317 28.47 -58.84 21.21
CA VAL A 317 29.73 -59.50 21.60
C VAL A 317 29.41 -60.86 22.18
N HIS A 318 29.98 -61.91 21.60
CA HIS A 318 29.81 -63.29 22.06
C HIS A 318 31.16 -63.98 22.24
N THR A 319 31.25 -64.87 23.24
CA THR A 319 32.42 -65.72 23.45
C THR A 319 31.94 -67.16 23.59
N PHE A 320 32.27 -67.99 22.61
CA PHE A 320 31.89 -69.40 22.57
C PHE A 320 32.58 -70.20 23.69
N SER A 321 32.02 -71.36 24.00
CA SER A 321 32.57 -72.32 24.98
C SER A 321 34.01 -72.81 24.71
N ASP A 322 34.55 -72.60 23.50
CA ASP A 322 35.96 -72.88 23.15
C ASP A 322 36.90 -71.67 23.28
N GLY A 323 36.41 -70.54 23.81
CA GLY A 323 37.17 -69.30 23.97
C GLY A 323 37.25 -68.40 22.74
N THR A 324 36.66 -68.80 21.60
CA THR A 324 36.55 -67.91 20.43
C THR A 324 35.65 -66.72 20.76
N LYS A 325 36.17 -65.50 20.71
CA LYS A 325 35.40 -64.26 20.86
C LYS A 325 35.09 -63.63 19.50
N PHE A 326 33.84 -63.29 19.28
CA PHE A 326 33.39 -62.41 18.19
C PHE A 326 32.89 -61.08 18.75
N VAL A 327 33.11 -60.02 17.97
CA VAL A 327 32.59 -58.66 18.17
C VAL A 327 31.98 -58.27 16.82
N GLU A 328 30.74 -57.82 16.82
CA GLU A 328 29.98 -57.58 15.59
C GLU A 328 30.68 -56.57 14.68
N ALA A 329 31.00 -55.38 15.21
CA ALA A 329 31.69 -54.33 14.46
C ALA A 329 33.01 -54.81 13.80
N ASP A 330 33.77 -55.69 14.46
CA ASP A 330 35.04 -56.22 13.92
C ASP A 330 34.82 -57.17 12.72
N ILE A 331 33.65 -57.80 12.61
CA ILE A 331 33.31 -58.76 11.55
C ILE A 331 32.51 -58.06 10.43
N THR A 332 31.53 -57.22 10.76
CA THR A 332 30.78 -56.43 9.77
C THR A 332 31.71 -55.48 9.00
N MET A 333 32.71 -54.88 9.66
CA MET A 333 33.76 -54.10 9.01
C MET A 333 34.61 -54.95 8.03
N LYS A 334 34.87 -56.24 8.32
CA LYS A 334 35.55 -57.13 7.37
C LYS A 334 34.66 -57.48 6.17
N ILE A 335 33.38 -57.78 6.42
CA ILE A 335 32.39 -58.00 5.35
C ILE A 335 32.34 -56.76 4.45
N ALA A 336 32.18 -55.55 5.02
CA ALA A 336 32.15 -54.29 4.28
C ALA A 336 33.39 -54.06 3.41
N ASN A 337 34.59 -54.28 3.97
CA ASN A 337 35.85 -54.11 3.23
C ASN A 337 36.02 -55.12 2.09
N TYR A 338 35.59 -56.38 2.27
CA TYR A 338 35.64 -57.37 1.19
C TYR A 338 34.52 -57.18 0.17
N LEU A 339 33.34 -56.73 0.59
CA LEU A 339 32.22 -56.40 -0.28
C LEU A 339 32.57 -55.22 -1.19
N LYS A 340 33.24 -54.19 -0.65
CA LYS A 340 33.82 -53.09 -1.43
C LYS A 340 34.85 -53.58 -2.45
N GLN A 341 35.73 -54.52 -2.07
CA GLN A 341 36.74 -55.09 -2.98
C GLN A 341 36.12 -55.97 -4.09
N GLU A 342 35.00 -56.64 -3.82
CA GLU A 342 34.31 -57.46 -4.81
C GLU A 342 33.45 -56.60 -5.75
N LEU A 343 32.71 -55.63 -5.22
CA LEU A 343 31.90 -54.68 -6.00
C LEU A 343 32.76 -53.81 -6.93
N ALA A 344 33.95 -53.38 -6.48
CA ALA A 344 34.89 -52.60 -7.29
C ALA A 344 35.47 -53.35 -8.50
N LYS A 345 35.10 -54.62 -8.73
CA LYS A 345 35.38 -55.36 -9.97
C LYS A 345 34.38 -55.04 -11.09
N TYR A 346 33.21 -54.50 -10.75
CA TYR A 346 32.21 -54.06 -11.72
C TYR A 346 32.48 -52.60 -12.08
N PRO A 347 32.88 -52.27 -13.33
CA PRO A 347 33.20 -50.90 -13.73
C PRO A 347 31.98 -49.96 -13.73
N GLN A 348 30.77 -50.49 -13.54
CA GLN A 348 29.52 -49.74 -13.40
C GLN A 348 29.09 -49.53 -11.93
N ILE A 349 29.95 -49.81 -10.94
CA ILE A 349 29.61 -49.63 -9.52
C ILE A 349 30.69 -48.81 -8.79
N THR A 350 30.36 -47.54 -8.51
CA THR A 350 31.10 -46.70 -7.57
C THR A 350 30.70 -47.03 -6.12
N VAL A 351 31.67 -47.37 -5.26
CA VAL A 351 31.42 -47.81 -3.88
C VAL A 351 32.00 -46.86 -2.82
N TYR A 352 31.12 -46.28 -2.00
CA TYR A 352 31.49 -45.55 -0.78
C TYR A 352 31.21 -46.37 0.48
N MET A 353 31.81 -45.98 1.61
CA MET A 353 31.43 -46.50 2.93
C MET A 353 31.16 -45.32 3.88
N THR A 354 30.23 -45.47 4.81
CA THR A 354 29.90 -44.44 5.82
C THR A 354 31.03 -44.21 6.82
N HIS A 355 31.74 -45.28 7.21
CA HIS A 355 33.03 -45.26 7.90
C HIS A 355 33.92 -46.42 7.43
N ASP A 356 35.23 -46.32 7.63
CA ASP A 356 36.21 -47.38 7.37
C ASP A 356 37.08 -47.74 8.60
N THR A 357 36.78 -47.13 9.76
CA THR A 357 37.44 -47.40 11.03
C THR A 357 36.58 -48.24 11.98
N VAL A 358 37.23 -49.05 12.81
CA VAL A 358 36.63 -49.88 13.86
C VAL A 358 37.53 -49.90 15.10
N GLY A 359 36.92 -50.12 16.27
CA GLY A 359 37.55 -50.08 17.59
C GLY A 359 37.50 -48.69 18.22
N ALA A 360 37.20 -48.63 19.53
CA ALA A 360 36.92 -47.39 20.27
C ALA A 360 37.97 -46.27 20.11
N ASN A 361 39.25 -46.61 19.92
CA ASN A 361 40.34 -45.64 19.76
C ASN A 361 40.49 -45.09 18.32
N LYS A 362 39.61 -45.48 17.38
CA LYS A 362 39.63 -45.10 15.96
C LYS A 362 38.27 -44.73 15.38
N ALA A 363 37.19 -45.08 16.07
CA ALA A 363 35.82 -44.84 15.65
C ALA A 363 35.55 -43.34 15.44
N ILE A 364 34.87 -43.01 14.34
CA ILE A 364 34.39 -41.64 14.09
C ILE A 364 33.07 -41.40 14.84
N LYS A 365 32.76 -40.15 15.20
CA LYS A 365 31.42 -39.79 15.68
C LYS A 365 30.46 -39.73 14.49
N MET A 366 29.42 -40.57 14.48
CA MET A 366 28.40 -40.60 13.42
C MET A 366 27.16 -41.39 13.88
N THR A 367 26.00 -40.75 13.81
CA THR A 367 24.66 -41.30 14.14
C THR A 367 24.01 -42.03 12.96
N LEU A 368 22.91 -42.74 13.22
CA LEU A 368 22.12 -43.44 12.19
C LEU A 368 21.55 -42.50 11.12
N ASN A 369 21.17 -41.28 11.50
CA ASN A 369 20.66 -40.29 10.55
C ASN A 369 21.78 -39.73 9.67
N GLU A 370 22.97 -39.49 10.23
CA GLU A 370 24.15 -39.02 9.48
C GLU A 370 24.67 -40.06 8.47
N ARG A 371 24.55 -41.37 8.77
CA ARG A 371 24.86 -42.46 7.82
C ARG A 371 23.96 -42.41 6.58
N VAL A 372 22.67 -42.16 6.76
CA VAL A 372 21.72 -41.98 5.64
C VAL A 372 21.95 -40.65 4.92
N ALA A 373 22.23 -39.56 5.65
CA ALA A 373 22.56 -38.27 5.04
C ALA A 373 23.86 -38.35 4.20
N PHE A 374 24.86 -39.11 4.64
CA PHE A 374 26.05 -39.42 3.85
C PHE A 374 25.68 -40.15 2.55
N ALA A 375 24.78 -41.14 2.59
CA ALA A 375 24.32 -41.84 1.40
C ALA A 375 23.55 -40.92 0.42
N ALA A 376 22.69 -40.03 0.94
CA ALA A 376 22.00 -39.01 0.14
C ALA A 376 22.97 -38.01 -0.51
N ASN A 377 23.99 -37.56 0.25
CA ASN A 377 25.07 -36.70 -0.23
C ASN A 377 26.04 -37.41 -1.20
N LYS A 378 25.90 -38.72 -1.42
CA LYS A 378 26.54 -39.48 -2.51
C LYS A 378 25.57 -39.85 -3.63
N HIS A 379 24.30 -39.46 -3.54
CA HIS A 379 23.24 -39.83 -4.50
C HIS A 379 23.13 -41.36 -4.69
N ALA A 380 23.17 -42.11 -3.58
CA ALA A 380 23.17 -43.57 -3.57
C ALA A 380 21.96 -44.19 -4.28
N ASP A 381 22.22 -45.16 -5.16
CA ASP A 381 21.22 -46.04 -5.77
C ASP A 381 20.82 -47.21 -4.86
N LEU A 382 21.66 -47.54 -3.87
CA LEU A 382 21.42 -48.56 -2.86
C LEU A 382 22.27 -48.26 -1.61
N LEU A 383 21.65 -48.30 -0.43
CA LEU A 383 22.31 -48.28 0.88
C LEU A 383 22.18 -49.67 1.52
N VAL A 384 23.31 -50.33 1.74
CA VAL A 384 23.37 -51.67 2.36
C VAL A 384 24.07 -51.56 3.71
N SER A 385 23.30 -51.73 4.79
CA SER A 385 23.85 -51.81 6.15
C SER A 385 24.09 -53.26 6.55
N LEU A 386 25.19 -53.54 7.24
CA LEU A 386 25.76 -54.88 7.40
C LEU A 386 25.82 -55.26 8.88
N HIS A 387 25.07 -56.28 9.30
CA HIS A 387 24.88 -56.69 10.69
C HIS A 387 24.97 -58.22 10.88
N LEU A 388 25.04 -58.67 12.14
CA LEU A 388 25.05 -60.08 12.56
C LEU A 388 24.19 -60.31 13.81
N ASN A 389 22.93 -60.64 13.56
CA ASN A 389 21.94 -61.25 14.45
C ASN A 389 22.53 -61.97 15.69
N SER A 390 21.95 -61.76 16.86
CA SER A 390 22.44 -62.34 18.13
C SER A 390 21.30 -62.78 19.04
N PHE A 391 21.52 -63.85 19.79
CA PHE A 391 20.52 -64.42 20.69
C PHE A 391 21.15 -65.22 21.85
N ASP A 392 20.46 -65.31 22.99
CA ASP A 392 20.91 -65.95 24.24
C ASP A 392 21.20 -67.47 24.14
N LYS A 393 20.97 -68.09 22.99
CA LYS A 393 21.11 -69.54 22.77
C LYS A 393 21.87 -69.81 21.48
N GLU A 394 22.94 -70.61 21.59
CA GLU A 394 23.79 -71.06 20.45
C GLU A 394 23.03 -71.82 19.34
N THR A 395 21.74 -72.13 19.54
CA THR A 395 20.86 -72.80 18.57
C THR A 395 20.28 -71.88 17.49
N ALA A 396 20.40 -70.56 17.65
CA ALA A 396 19.97 -69.61 16.63
C ALA A 396 20.93 -69.64 15.43
N HIS A 397 20.39 -69.61 14.20
CA HIS A 397 21.14 -69.75 12.96
C HIS A 397 20.35 -69.24 11.75
N GLY A 398 21.04 -68.92 10.66
CA GLY A 398 20.48 -68.48 9.38
C GLY A 398 20.58 -66.98 9.11
N ALA A 399 20.27 -66.62 7.87
CA ALA A 399 20.33 -65.25 7.35
C ALA A 399 18.93 -64.67 7.13
N GLU A 400 18.75 -63.37 7.42
CA GLU A 400 17.57 -62.57 7.07
C GLU A 400 18.01 -61.21 6.51
N VAL A 401 17.09 -60.51 5.85
CA VAL A 401 17.32 -59.12 5.43
C VAL A 401 16.13 -58.27 5.85
N LEU A 402 16.40 -57.24 6.65
CA LEU A 402 15.40 -56.27 7.08
C LEU A 402 15.13 -55.29 5.94
N VAL A 403 13.85 -55.09 5.62
CA VAL A 403 13.40 -54.35 4.44
C VAL A 403 12.28 -53.36 4.76
N PRO A 404 12.14 -52.26 4.00
CA PRO A 404 10.96 -51.42 4.04
C PRO A 404 9.72 -52.20 3.58
N LYS A 405 8.58 -51.95 4.23
CA LYS A 405 7.30 -52.53 3.84
C LYS A 405 6.71 -51.87 2.60
N THR A 406 6.26 -52.68 1.64
CA THR A 406 5.55 -52.22 0.43
C THR A 406 4.06 -51.90 0.70
N GLY A 407 3.45 -51.06 -0.14
CA GLY A 407 2.03 -50.68 -0.03
C GLY A 407 1.75 -49.49 0.89
N ARG A 408 2.80 -48.76 1.31
CA ARG A 408 2.73 -47.50 2.07
C ARG A 408 3.55 -46.38 1.40
N TYR A 409 4.00 -45.40 2.18
CA TYR A 409 4.95 -44.37 1.75
C TYR A 409 6.07 -44.92 0.86
N ASN A 410 6.33 -44.22 -0.25
CA ASN A 410 7.41 -44.50 -1.21
C ASN A 410 7.52 -45.98 -1.69
N THR A 411 6.38 -46.62 -1.95
CA THR A 411 6.29 -48.06 -2.29
C THR A 411 7.24 -48.52 -3.41
N GLU A 412 7.52 -47.73 -4.43
CA GLU A 412 8.45 -48.13 -5.51
C GLU A 412 9.88 -48.29 -5.02
N VAL A 413 10.35 -47.39 -4.15
CA VAL A 413 11.66 -47.50 -3.48
C VAL A 413 11.67 -48.69 -2.52
N ALA A 414 10.55 -48.96 -1.84
CA ALA A 414 10.42 -50.14 -0.98
C ALA A 414 10.46 -51.46 -1.77
N GLU A 415 9.77 -51.56 -2.91
CA GLU A 415 9.83 -52.71 -3.81
C GLU A 415 11.26 -52.92 -4.34
N ASN A 416 11.97 -51.84 -4.66
CA ASN A 416 13.36 -51.91 -5.12
C ASN A 416 14.32 -52.39 -4.03
N ALA A 417 14.15 -51.93 -2.78
CA ALA A 417 14.87 -52.47 -1.63
C ALA A 417 14.57 -53.97 -1.41
N GLN A 418 13.30 -54.39 -1.53
CA GLN A 418 12.93 -55.80 -1.44
C GLN A 418 13.51 -56.64 -2.60
N LYS A 419 13.63 -56.12 -3.83
CA LYS A 419 14.33 -56.78 -4.95
C LYS A 419 15.81 -57.00 -4.63
N ALA A 420 16.51 -55.98 -4.14
CA ALA A 420 17.93 -56.07 -3.77
C ALA A 420 18.16 -57.09 -2.64
N ALA A 421 17.39 -56.97 -1.55
CA ALA A 421 17.42 -57.88 -0.41
C ALA A 421 17.18 -59.34 -0.80
N ASN A 422 16.17 -59.61 -1.64
CA ASN A 422 15.82 -60.95 -2.11
C ASN A 422 16.87 -61.55 -3.06
N ASN A 423 17.69 -60.74 -3.71
CA ASN A 423 18.84 -61.23 -4.47
C ASN A 423 20.01 -61.58 -3.54
N ILE A 424 20.34 -60.72 -2.57
CA ILE A 424 21.39 -60.95 -1.56
C ILE A 424 21.10 -62.21 -0.73
N LEU A 425 19.88 -62.30 -0.16
CA LEU A 425 19.49 -63.42 0.70
C LEU A 425 19.64 -64.78 0.01
N LYS A 426 19.21 -64.90 -1.26
CA LYS A 426 19.40 -66.13 -2.05
C LYS A 426 20.86 -66.51 -2.26
N ARG A 427 21.78 -65.54 -2.32
CA ARG A 427 23.21 -65.80 -2.44
C ARG A 427 23.79 -66.25 -1.10
N LEU A 428 23.41 -65.60 0.00
CA LEU A 428 23.81 -66.02 1.35
C LEU A 428 23.32 -67.45 1.67
N THR A 429 22.05 -67.76 1.42
CA THR A 429 21.50 -69.11 1.67
C THR A 429 22.09 -70.17 0.75
N SER A 430 22.55 -69.81 -0.46
CA SER A 430 23.31 -70.73 -1.32
C SER A 430 24.66 -71.19 -0.73
N LEU A 431 25.21 -70.49 0.27
CA LEU A 431 26.38 -70.92 1.04
C LEU A 431 26.04 -71.98 2.12
N GLY A 432 24.77 -72.33 2.27
CA GLY A 432 24.25 -73.25 3.29
C GLY A 432 23.80 -72.57 4.60
N LEU A 433 23.63 -71.24 4.59
CA LEU A 433 22.90 -70.53 5.64
C LEU A 433 21.40 -70.86 5.55
N TYR A 434 20.75 -71.01 6.70
CA TYR A 434 19.30 -71.25 6.76
C TYR A 434 18.53 -69.98 6.33
N ASP A 435 17.54 -70.14 5.45
CA ASP A 435 16.72 -69.03 4.94
C ASP A 435 15.65 -68.62 5.96
N ARG A 436 15.73 -67.38 6.45
CA ARG A 436 14.77 -66.79 7.38
C ARG A 436 13.86 -65.75 6.71
N GLY A 437 14.04 -65.49 5.42
CA GLY A 437 13.23 -64.58 4.63
C GLY A 437 13.57 -63.09 4.76
N LEU A 438 12.70 -62.27 4.15
CA LEU A 438 12.70 -60.82 4.32
C LEU A 438 11.87 -60.45 5.54
N VAL A 439 12.34 -59.49 6.34
CA VAL A 439 11.71 -59.12 7.61
C VAL A 439 11.27 -57.64 7.57
N GLU A 440 9.96 -57.41 7.67
CA GLU A 440 9.34 -56.09 7.79
C GLU A 440 9.02 -55.78 9.26
N LYS A 441 9.19 -54.53 9.71
CA LYS A 441 8.84 -54.13 11.08
C LYS A 441 8.34 -52.68 11.16
N ASN A 442 7.14 -52.49 11.71
CA ASN A 442 6.56 -51.17 11.95
C ASN A 442 7.14 -50.54 13.24
N SER A 443 7.23 -49.21 13.25
CA SER A 443 7.30 -48.42 14.49
C SER A 443 5.89 -48.19 15.07
N GLY A 444 5.79 -47.95 16.39
CA GLY A 444 4.59 -47.38 17.00
C GLY A 444 4.65 -45.85 17.14
N ASP A 445 5.87 -45.30 17.15
CA ASP A 445 6.22 -43.94 17.59
C ASP A 445 6.47 -42.99 16.40
N TYR A 446 6.85 -43.55 15.24
CA TYR A 446 7.20 -42.80 14.04
C TYR A 446 6.21 -43.01 12.89
N HIS A 447 5.89 -41.92 12.20
CA HIS A 447 5.08 -41.89 10.98
C HIS A 447 5.89 -41.27 9.82
N TYR A 448 5.49 -41.59 8.60
CA TYR A 448 6.00 -40.96 7.38
C TYR A 448 5.27 -39.64 7.08
N PRO A 449 5.81 -38.76 6.21
CA PRO A 449 5.17 -37.49 5.85
C PRO A 449 3.78 -37.60 5.20
N ASP A 450 3.34 -38.80 4.78
CA ASP A 450 1.99 -39.07 4.28
C ASP A 450 1.01 -39.55 5.39
N GLY A 451 1.45 -39.55 6.65
CA GLY A 451 0.69 -40.06 7.80
C GLY A 451 0.71 -41.57 7.95
N SER A 452 1.36 -42.34 7.05
CA SER A 452 1.44 -43.79 7.19
C SER A 452 2.44 -44.21 8.27
N THR A 453 2.15 -45.31 8.99
CA THR A 453 3.03 -45.88 10.02
C THR A 453 4.42 -46.16 9.44
N ALA A 454 5.49 -45.73 10.12
CA ALA A 454 6.84 -45.84 9.59
C ALA A 454 7.51 -47.20 9.85
N ASP A 455 8.66 -47.41 9.21
CA ASP A 455 9.54 -48.55 9.49
C ASP A 455 10.28 -48.35 10.83
N TYR A 456 10.51 -49.45 11.55
CA TYR A 456 11.12 -49.43 12.90
C TYR A 456 12.58 -48.97 12.88
N TYR A 457 13.37 -49.54 11.96
CA TYR A 457 14.83 -49.33 11.89
C TYR A 457 15.16 -48.01 11.19
N ALA A 458 16.00 -47.18 11.80
CA ALA A 458 16.29 -45.83 11.31
C ALA A 458 16.92 -45.82 9.90
N ILE A 459 17.87 -46.70 9.60
CA ILE A 459 18.51 -46.78 8.26
C ILE A 459 17.47 -47.04 7.15
N ILE A 460 16.48 -47.90 7.42
CA ILE A 460 15.39 -48.21 6.49
C ILE A 460 14.43 -47.03 6.39
N ARG A 461 13.98 -46.49 7.54
CA ARG A 461 12.99 -45.40 7.60
C ARG A 461 13.49 -44.09 6.99
N GLU A 462 14.65 -43.64 7.42
CA GLU A 462 15.24 -42.39 6.93
C GLU A 462 15.75 -42.57 5.48
N GLY A 463 16.18 -43.78 5.09
CA GLY A 463 16.49 -44.12 3.70
C GLY A 463 15.27 -43.99 2.79
N LEU A 464 14.12 -44.53 3.21
CA LEU A 464 12.87 -44.46 2.45
C LEU A 464 12.34 -43.01 2.33
N LYS A 465 12.56 -42.17 3.35
CA LYS A 465 12.34 -40.70 3.29
C LYS A 465 13.31 -40.01 2.32
N ALA A 466 14.58 -40.40 2.32
CA ALA A 466 15.59 -39.92 1.36
C ALA A 466 15.38 -40.48 -0.07
N SER A 467 14.37 -41.32 -0.30
CA SER A 467 14.13 -42.05 -1.56
C SER A 467 15.27 -42.97 -2.02
N ILE A 468 16.08 -43.44 -1.08
CA ILE A 468 17.15 -44.42 -1.31
C ILE A 468 16.61 -45.82 -0.97
N PRO A 469 16.80 -46.83 -1.83
CA PRO A 469 16.60 -48.22 -1.45
C PRO A 469 17.58 -48.60 -0.31
N SER A 470 17.06 -48.72 0.92
CA SER A 470 17.84 -49.04 2.11
C SER A 470 17.47 -50.40 2.68
N ILE A 471 18.48 -51.21 2.98
CA ILE A 471 18.33 -52.57 3.54
C ILE A 471 19.34 -52.81 4.67
N ILE A 472 19.02 -53.71 5.59
CA ILE A 472 19.97 -54.19 6.62
C ILE A 472 20.10 -55.71 6.46
N VAL A 473 21.31 -56.18 6.19
CA VAL A 473 21.61 -57.60 5.94
C VAL A 473 22.12 -58.25 7.23
N GLU A 474 21.37 -59.22 7.74
CA GLU A 474 21.70 -60.03 8.91
C GLU A 474 22.30 -61.36 8.43
N HIS A 475 23.62 -61.37 8.19
CA HIS A 475 24.27 -62.42 7.38
C HIS A 475 24.25 -63.80 8.04
N ALA A 476 24.33 -63.85 9.38
CA ALA A 476 24.41 -65.06 10.18
C ALA A 476 24.23 -64.72 11.67
N PHE A 477 23.95 -65.70 12.52
CA PHE A 477 23.94 -65.50 13.97
C PHE A 477 25.36 -65.48 14.57
N LEU A 478 25.76 -64.36 15.16
CA LEU A 478 27.07 -64.16 15.82
C LEU A 478 27.25 -65.06 17.06
N SER A 479 26.17 -65.42 17.75
CA SER A 479 26.16 -66.45 18.80
C SER A 479 25.84 -67.86 18.30
N GLY A 480 25.54 -68.04 17.01
CA GLY A 480 25.08 -69.30 16.43
C GLY A 480 26.20 -70.31 16.23
N LYS A 481 26.07 -71.50 16.83
CA LYS A 481 27.11 -72.54 16.75
C LYS A 481 27.29 -73.11 15.35
N ASP A 482 26.20 -73.35 14.64
CA ASP A 482 26.24 -73.86 13.27
C ASP A 482 26.62 -72.76 12.26
N ASP A 483 26.40 -71.49 12.61
CA ASP A 483 26.75 -70.31 11.80
C ASP A 483 28.19 -69.85 12.00
N LYS A 484 28.82 -70.17 13.15
CA LYS A 484 30.22 -69.87 13.47
C LYS A 484 31.20 -70.22 12.34
N LYS A 485 30.92 -71.27 11.55
CA LYS A 485 31.73 -71.70 10.40
C LYS A 485 31.77 -70.68 9.25
N TYR A 486 30.81 -69.76 9.17
CA TYR A 486 30.78 -68.67 8.20
C TYR A 486 31.56 -67.43 8.66
N LEU A 487 31.78 -67.29 9.98
CA LEU A 487 32.36 -66.11 10.61
C LEU A 487 33.79 -66.34 11.16
N ASN A 488 34.19 -67.60 11.39
CA ASN A 488 35.46 -67.94 12.05
C ASN A 488 36.72 -67.89 11.17
N SER A 489 36.61 -67.54 9.88
CA SER A 489 37.76 -67.51 8.97
C SER A 489 37.62 -66.46 7.86
N GLU A 490 38.75 -65.86 7.47
CA GLU A 490 38.80 -64.84 6.40
C GLU A 490 38.29 -65.36 5.05
N ALA A 491 38.41 -66.66 4.79
CA ALA A 491 37.87 -67.29 3.58
C ALA A 491 36.34 -67.34 3.60
N ALA A 492 35.74 -67.61 4.76
CA ALA A 492 34.29 -67.68 4.91
C ALA A 492 33.65 -66.28 4.91
N ILE A 493 34.27 -65.31 5.60
CA ILE A 493 33.83 -63.89 5.57
C ILE A 493 33.88 -63.32 4.14
N LYS A 494 34.90 -63.68 3.34
CA LYS A 494 34.96 -63.34 1.91
C LYS A 494 33.85 -63.97 1.07
N ASN A 495 33.39 -65.17 1.42
CA ASN A 495 32.29 -65.81 0.71
C ASN A 495 30.94 -65.12 0.99
N LEU A 496 30.71 -64.63 2.21
CA LEU A 496 29.56 -63.76 2.53
C LEU A 496 29.59 -62.51 1.65
N ALA A 497 30.67 -61.73 1.74
CA ALA A 497 30.87 -60.53 0.93
C ALA A 497 30.75 -60.77 -0.60
N LYS A 498 31.17 -61.95 -1.09
CA LYS A 498 31.00 -62.34 -2.50
C LYS A 498 29.53 -62.62 -2.86
N ALA A 499 28.79 -63.26 -1.96
CA ALA A 499 27.35 -63.47 -2.11
C ALA A 499 26.58 -62.15 -2.14
N ASP A 500 26.90 -61.21 -1.24
CA ASP A 500 26.29 -59.89 -1.20
C ASP A 500 26.57 -59.09 -2.48
N ALA A 501 27.83 -59.06 -2.93
CA ALA A 501 28.25 -58.40 -4.17
C ALA A 501 27.50 -58.95 -5.39
N TYR A 502 27.30 -60.27 -5.47
CA TYR A 502 26.56 -60.91 -6.55
C TYR A 502 25.05 -60.64 -6.46
N GLY A 503 24.47 -60.49 -5.26
CA GLY A 503 23.09 -60.07 -5.08
C GLY A 503 22.85 -58.63 -5.56
N ILE A 504 23.78 -57.73 -5.23
CA ILE A 504 23.75 -56.31 -5.62
C ILE A 504 23.95 -56.14 -7.14
N ALA A 505 24.98 -56.78 -7.72
CA ALA A 505 25.22 -56.74 -9.17
C ALA A 505 24.03 -57.31 -9.97
N GLN A 506 23.41 -58.39 -9.50
CA GLN A 506 22.20 -58.96 -10.09
C GLN A 506 20.99 -58.02 -9.98
N TYR A 507 20.86 -57.25 -8.90
CA TYR A 507 19.80 -56.24 -8.75
C TYR A 507 19.93 -55.10 -9.77
N PHE A 508 21.16 -54.67 -10.09
CA PHE A 508 21.45 -53.65 -11.11
C PHE A 508 21.48 -54.17 -12.56
N GLY A 509 21.21 -55.47 -12.79
CA GLY A 509 21.24 -56.08 -14.12
C GLY A 509 22.65 -56.20 -14.73
N ILE A 510 23.69 -56.26 -13.89
CA ILE A 510 25.09 -56.36 -14.32
C ILE A 510 25.48 -57.85 -14.49
N GLU A 511 26.10 -58.19 -15.62
CA GLU A 511 26.55 -59.56 -15.90
C GLU A 511 27.70 -59.97 -14.97
N THR A 512 27.47 -60.97 -14.12
CA THR A 512 28.43 -61.42 -13.08
C THR A 512 29.52 -62.37 -13.59
N GLY A 513 29.93 -62.25 -14.87
CA GLY A 513 31.12 -62.91 -15.42
C GLY A 513 31.05 -64.44 -15.60
N GLY A 514 29.89 -65.07 -15.37
CA GLY A 514 29.67 -66.48 -15.71
C GLY A 514 29.99 -67.51 -14.63
N GLU A 515 30.17 -67.12 -13.36
CA GLU A 515 30.11 -68.08 -12.25
C GLU A 515 28.67 -68.56 -12.03
N THR A 516 28.22 -69.50 -12.87
CA THR A 516 26.94 -70.21 -12.71
C THR A 516 27.02 -71.16 -11.53
N TYR A 517 26.58 -70.70 -10.36
CA TYR A 517 26.37 -71.58 -9.21
C TYR A 517 25.24 -72.57 -9.52
N GLU A 518 25.57 -73.85 -9.64
CA GLU A 518 24.59 -74.95 -9.80
C GLU A 518 23.58 -74.90 -8.64
N PRO A 519 22.26 -74.79 -8.91
CA PRO A 519 21.26 -74.95 -7.87
C PRO A 519 21.37 -76.36 -7.27
N VAL A 520 21.33 -76.48 -5.94
CA VAL A 520 21.21 -77.78 -5.27
C VAL A 520 19.96 -78.48 -5.85
N PRO A 521 20.06 -79.63 -6.53
CA PRO A 521 18.92 -80.18 -7.25
C PRO A 521 17.83 -80.62 -6.28
N GLU A 522 16.67 -79.95 -6.32
CA GLU A 522 15.54 -80.37 -5.49
C GLU A 522 15.08 -81.78 -5.88
N PRO A 523 14.75 -82.64 -4.89
CA PRO A 523 14.28 -84.00 -5.15
C PRO A 523 12.94 -83.99 -5.89
N LYS A 524 12.99 -84.26 -7.20
CA LYS A 524 11.83 -84.27 -8.09
C LYS A 524 10.70 -85.14 -7.55
N GLY A 525 9.51 -84.55 -7.42
CA GLY A 525 8.32 -85.21 -6.89
C GLY A 525 7.40 -85.85 -7.93
N GLU A 526 6.40 -86.57 -7.43
CA GLU A 526 5.43 -87.34 -8.21
C GLU A 526 3.98 -87.06 -7.80
N TRP A 527 3.12 -86.81 -8.78
CA TRP A 527 1.67 -86.74 -8.59
C TRP A 527 1.05 -88.13 -8.52
N LYS A 528 0.21 -88.39 -7.50
CA LYS A 528 -0.49 -89.66 -7.31
C LYS A 528 -1.97 -89.42 -6.99
N LYS A 529 -2.86 -90.03 -7.78
CA LYS A 529 -4.31 -90.01 -7.52
C LYS A 529 -4.70 -91.23 -6.67
N SER A 530 -5.55 -91.03 -5.67
CA SER A 530 -6.19 -92.13 -4.94
C SER A 530 -7.64 -91.77 -4.62
N GLY A 531 -8.57 -92.64 -5.02
CA GLY A 531 -9.99 -92.31 -5.07
C GLY A 531 -10.24 -91.06 -5.93
N ASN A 532 -10.99 -90.09 -5.40
CA ASN A 532 -11.21 -88.80 -6.06
C ASN A 532 -10.23 -87.69 -5.62
N SER A 533 -9.15 -88.04 -4.91
CA SER A 533 -8.19 -87.09 -4.34
C SER A 533 -6.82 -87.16 -5.02
N TRP A 534 -6.18 -86.02 -5.17
CA TRP A 534 -4.79 -85.90 -5.63
C TRP A 534 -3.83 -85.65 -4.46
N TYR A 535 -2.63 -86.21 -4.59
CA TYR A 535 -1.54 -86.15 -3.63
C TYR A 535 -0.24 -85.87 -4.40
N TYR A 536 0.69 -85.12 -3.81
CA TYR A 536 2.06 -84.98 -4.32
C TYR A 536 3.05 -85.59 -3.33
N TYR A 537 4.07 -86.24 -3.86
CA TYR A 537 5.07 -86.98 -3.10
C TYR A 537 6.47 -86.51 -3.48
N ILE A 538 7.35 -86.34 -2.49
CA ILE A 538 8.79 -86.16 -2.69
C ILE A 538 9.46 -87.39 -2.09
N GLY A 539 10.02 -88.24 -2.97
CA GLY A 539 10.37 -89.61 -2.61
C GLY A 539 9.17 -90.38 -2.07
N THR A 540 9.27 -90.87 -0.83
CA THR A 540 8.16 -91.54 -0.11
C THR A 540 7.30 -90.59 0.72
N VAL A 541 7.69 -89.33 0.90
CA VAL A 541 7.02 -88.36 1.78
C VAL A 541 5.91 -87.64 1.03
N LYS A 542 4.67 -87.82 1.50
CA LYS A 542 3.50 -87.07 1.04
C LYS A 542 3.59 -85.63 1.51
N GLN A 543 3.43 -84.68 0.59
CA GLN A 543 3.51 -83.26 0.89
C GLN A 543 2.20 -82.69 1.49
N THR A 544 2.35 -81.63 2.28
CA THR A 544 1.28 -80.87 2.95
C THR A 544 1.58 -79.38 2.87
N GLY A 545 0.60 -78.52 3.19
CA GLY A 545 0.75 -77.06 3.14
C GLY A 545 0.83 -76.52 1.71
N TRP A 546 1.44 -75.35 1.57
CA TRP A 546 1.75 -74.74 0.28
C TRP A 546 2.92 -75.45 -0.39
N GLN A 547 2.78 -75.74 -1.68
CA GLN A 547 3.77 -76.46 -2.49
C GLN A 547 3.84 -75.83 -3.87
N LYS A 548 5.05 -75.49 -4.35
CA LYS A 548 5.27 -74.95 -5.70
C LYS A 548 5.77 -76.08 -6.61
N ILE A 549 4.95 -76.48 -7.57
CA ILE A 549 5.16 -77.66 -8.42
C ILE A 549 5.00 -77.21 -9.87
N ASP A 550 6.00 -77.49 -10.72
CA ASP A 550 6.01 -77.07 -12.14
C ASP A 550 5.65 -75.57 -12.32
N ASN A 551 6.32 -74.73 -11.52
CA ASN A 551 6.11 -73.29 -11.34
C ASN A 551 4.71 -72.84 -10.85
N SER A 552 3.77 -73.75 -10.62
CA SER A 552 2.41 -73.49 -10.14
C SER A 552 2.28 -73.72 -8.62
N TRP A 553 1.51 -72.89 -7.93
CA TRP A 553 1.23 -73.09 -6.50
C TRP A 553 0.01 -74.00 -6.27
N TYR A 554 0.15 -74.93 -5.33
CA TYR A 554 -0.89 -75.85 -4.87
C TYR A 554 -0.95 -75.82 -3.34
N TYR A 555 -2.11 -76.16 -2.77
CA TYR A 555 -2.26 -76.33 -1.33
C TYR A 555 -2.80 -77.72 -1.01
N PHE A 556 -2.11 -78.40 -0.10
CA PHE A 556 -2.43 -79.75 0.36
C PHE A 556 -2.81 -79.68 1.85
N ASN A 557 -3.99 -80.20 2.22
CA ASN A 557 -4.41 -80.19 3.62
C ASN A 557 -3.56 -81.13 4.50
N ALA A 558 -3.82 -81.19 5.81
CA ALA A 558 -3.07 -82.03 6.75
C ALA A 558 -3.10 -83.56 6.46
N LYS A 559 -3.96 -84.04 5.56
CA LYS A 559 -3.96 -85.44 5.06
C LYS A 559 -3.19 -85.59 3.72
N GLY A 560 -2.60 -84.49 3.26
CA GLY A 560 -1.94 -84.25 1.99
C GLY A 560 -2.86 -84.30 0.78
N VAL A 561 -4.15 -84.02 0.94
CA VAL A 561 -5.09 -83.93 -0.19
C VAL A 561 -5.03 -82.53 -0.79
N MET A 562 -4.78 -82.45 -2.10
CA MET A 562 -4.83 -81.23 -2.90
C MET A 562 -6.24 -80.60 -2.84
N LEU A 563 -6.32 -79.29 -2.59
CA LEU A 563 -7.59 -78.57 -2.51
C LEU A 563 -7.96 -77.88 -3.85
N THR A 564 -9.27 -77.70 -4.06
CA THR A 564 -9.88 -77.04 -5.22
C THR A 564 -10.96 -76.06 -4.75
N GLY A 565 -11.29 -75.04 -5.55
CA GLY A 565 -12.26 -74.00 -5.22
C GLY A 565 -11.74 -72.95 -4.22
N TRP A 566 -12.66 -72.20 -3.62
CA TRP A 566 -12.34 -71.24 -2.56
C TRP A 566 -11.86 -71.95 -1.27
N GLN A 567 -10.74 -71.48 -0.72
CA GLN A 567 -10.13 -72.02 0.51
C GLN A 567 -9.68 -70.89 1.44
N LEU A 568 -10.03 -70.98 2.72
CA LEU A 568 -9.58 -70.06 3.76
C LEU A 568 -8.35 -70.65 4.47
N ILE A 569 -7.18 -70.05 4.27
CA ILE A 569 -5.87 -70.56 4.72
C ILE A 569 -5.12 -69.40 5.39
N GLY A 570 -4.70 -69.55 6.65
CA GLY A 570 -3.96 -68.50 7.35
C GLY A 570 -4.70 -67.15 7.39
N ASN A 571 -6.02 -67.19 7.64
CA ASN A 571 -6.94 -66.04 7.61
C ASN A 571 -7.08 -65.31 6.24
N CYS A 572 -6.49 -65.84 5.16
CA CYS A 572 -6.64 -65.31 3.80
C CYS A 572 -7.46 -66.27 2.93
N TRP A 573 -8.33 -65.73 2.06
CA TRP A 573 -9.01 -66.52 1.04
C TRP A 573 -8.13 -66.69 -0.20
N TYR A 574 -8.13 -67.89 -0.78
CA TYR A 574 -7.46 -68.25 -2.03
C TYR A 574 -8.45 -68.98 -2.93
N TYR A 575 -8.31 -68.85 -4.25
CA TYR A 575 -9.06 -69.65 -5.20
C TYR A 575 -8.13 -70.62 -5.94
N MET A 576 -8.39 -71.92 -5.75
CA MET A 576 -7.71 -73.01 -6.44
C MET A 576 -8.60 -73.45 -7.61
N ASN A 577 -8.07 -73.55 -8.83
CA ASN A 577 -8.88 -73.97 -9.98
C ASN A 577 -9.25 -75.48 -9.92
N SER A 578 -9.96 -75.99 -10.93
CA SER A 578 -10.36 -77.41 -11.01
C SER A 578 -9.21 -78.41 -11.02
N SER A 579 -8.00 -77.97 -11.39
CA SER A 579 -6.75 -78.75 -11.35
C SER A 579 -5.96 -78.53 -10.06
N GLY A 580 -6.48 -77.75 -9.11
CA GLY A 580 -5.83 -77.41 -7.83
C GLY A 580 -4.78 -76.30 -7.90
N VAL A 581 -4.61 -75.65 -9.05
CA VAL A 581 -3.65 -74.54 -9.19
C VAL A 581 -4.22 -73.27 -8.58
N MET A 582 -3.50 -72.66 -7.65
CA MET A 582 -3.81 -71.35 -7.09
C MET A 582 -3.86 -70.29 -8.19
N GLN A 583 -4.94 -69.53 -8.24
CA GLN A 583 -5.10 -68.43 -9.19
C GLN A 583 -4.58 -67.11 -8.61
N THR A 584 -4.20 -66.20 -9.50
CA THR A 584 -3.79 -64.81 -9.21
C THR A 584 -4.50 -63.86 -10.18
N GLY A 585 -4.44 -62.55 -9.92
CA GLY A 585 -5.05 -61.52 -10.76
C GLY A 585 -6.59 -61.49 -10.71
N TRP A 586 -7.19 -60.96 -11.77
CA TRP A 586 -8.65 -60.88 -11.92
C TRP A 586 -9.26 -62.23 -12.30
N GLN A 587 -10.26 -62.67 -11.54
CA GLN A 587 -10.94 -63.95 -11.72
C GLN A 587 -12.46 -63.76 -11.71
N LYS A 588 -13.17 -64.24 -12.73
CA LYS A 588 -14.65 -64.19 -12.78
C LYS A 588 -15.23 -65.53 -12.29
N ILE A 589 -15.79 -65.53 -11.09
CA ILE A 589 -16.20 -66.75 -10.36
C ILE A 589 -17.66 -66.59 -9.95
N GLY A 590 -18.52 -67.54 -10.32
CA GLY A 590 -19.95 -67.51 -9.96
C GLY A 590 -20.77 -66.34 -10.54
N GLY A 591 -20.20 -65.60 -11.50
CA GLY A 591 -20.80 -64.40 -12.10
C GLY A 591 -20.11 -63.09 -11.67
N SER A 592 -19.55 -63.04 -10.46
CA SER A 592 -18.85 -61.86 -9.94
C SER A 592 -17.36 -61.86 -10.28
N TRP A 593 -16.76 -60.68 -10.37
CA TRP A 593 -15.30 -60.53 -10.43
C TRP A 593 -14.67 -60.50 -9.04
N TYR A 594 -13.47 -61.06 -8.92
CA TYR A 594 -12.63 -61.08 -7.72
C TYR A 594 -11.20 -60.72 -8.13
N TYR A 595 -10.45 -60.11 -7.22
CA TYR A 595 -9.00 -59.90 -7.42
C TYR A 595 -8.19 -60.68 -6.38
N LEU A 596 -7.22 -61.44 -6.86
CA LEU A 596 -6.26 -62.20 -6.07
C LEU A 596 -4.87 -61.56 -6.29
N ASN A 597 -4.12 -61.30 -5.23
CA ASN A 597 -2.79 -60.68 -5.37
C ASN A 597 -1.75 -61.68 -5.96
N THR A 598 -0.49 -61.25 -6.08
CA THR A 598 0.62 -62.09 -6.58
C THR A 598 0.87 -63.34 -5.73
N SER A 599 0.55 -63.29 -4.43
CA SER A 599 0.57 -64.44 -3.51
C SER A 599 -0.72 -65.28 -3.55
N GLY A 600 -1.70 -64.93 -4.39
CA GLY A 600 -3.00 -65.59 -4.52
C GLY A 600 -4.05 -65.20 -3.46
N SER A 601 -3.71 -64.33 -2.51
CA SER A 601 -4.62 -63.89 -1.46
C SER A 601 -5.69 -62.96 -2.05
N MET A 602 -6.96 -63.25 -1.80
CA MET A 602 -8.11 -62.44 -2.21
C MET A 602 -8.07 -61.07 -1.54
N GLN A 603 -8.29 -60.03 -2.35
CA GLN A 603 -8.31 -58.65 -1.90
C GLN A 603 -9.74 -58.16 -1.62
N THR A 604 -9.86 -57.25 -0.66
CA THR A 604 -11.10 -56.55 -0.28
C THR A 604 -10.82 -55.06 -0.12
N GLY A 605 -11.86 -54.24 0.04
CA GLY A 605 -11.77 -52.79 0.14
C GLY A 605 -11.38 -52.12 -1.19
N TRP A 606 -10.82 -50.91 -1.09
CA TRP A 606 -10.29 -50.17 -2.23
C TRP A 606 -8.97 -50.77 -2.72
N GLN A 607 -8.87 -51.01 -4.03
CA GLN A 607 -7.69 -51.60 -4.67
C GLN A 607 -7.32 -50.80 -5.92
N LYS A 608 -6.04 -50.43 -6.06
CA LYS A 608 -5.51 -49.72 -7.24
C LYS A 608 -4.80 -50.70 -8.16
N ILE A 609 -5.45 -51.10 -9.24
CA ILE A 609 -5.02 -52.19 -10.13
C ILE A 609 -4.89 -51.66 -11.56
N GLY A 610 -3.71 -51.78 -12.17
CA GLY A 610 -3.46 -51.23 -13.51
C GLY A 610 -3.73 -49.71 -13.60
N GLY A 611 -3.37 -48.97 -12.55
CA GLY A 611 -3.61 -47.52 -12.41
C GLY A 611 -5.03 -47.11 -12.00
N LYS A 612 -6.03 -47.97 -12.16
CA LYS A 612 -7.46 -47.69 -11.89
C LYS A 612 -7.87 -48.12 -10.48
N LEU A 613 -8.81 -47.41 -9.87
CA LEU A 613 -9.40 -47.76 -8.58
C LEU A 613 -10.61 -48.69 -8.77
N TYR A 614 -10.69 -49.74 -7.95
CA TYR A 614 -11.82 -50.67 -7.88
C TYR A 614 -12.19 -50.87 -6.40
N TYR A 615 -13.47 -51.15 -6.13
CA TYR A 615 -13.93 -51.54 -4.80
C TYR A 615 -14.32 -53.03 -4.80
N LEU A 616 -13.64 -53.79 -3.95
CA LEU A 616 -13.88 -55.21 -3.70
C LEU A 616 -14.65 -55.31 -2.38
N GLN A 617 -15.86 -55.84 -2.39
CA GLN A 617 -16.71 -55.92 -1.19
C GLN A 617 -16.09 -56.83 -0.12
N GLY A 618 -16.65 -56.85 1.10
CA GLY A 618 -16.14 -57.67 2.21
C GLY A 618 -16.11 -59.19 1.94
N ASN A 619 -16.86 -59.67 0.94
CA ASN A 619 -16.84 -61.04 0.43
C ASN A 619 -15.89 -61.25 -0.77
N GLY A 620 -15.10 -60.24 -1.14
CA GLY A 620 -14.18 -60.22 -2.29
C GLY A 620 -14.80 -59.87 -3.65
N ALA A 621 -16.13 -59.74 -3.75
CA ALA A 621 -16.79 -59.46 -5.02
C ALA A 621 -16.62 -57.98 -5.43
N MET A 622 -16.06 -57.74 -6.61
CA MET A 622 -15.98 -56.41 -7.22
C MET A 622 -17.38 -55.81 -7.38
N LEU A 623 -17.48 -54.52 -7.05
CA LEU A 623 -18.67 -53.72 -7.22
C LEU A 623 -18.58 -52.98 -8.57
N GLU A 624 -19.63 -53.06 -9.39
CA GLU A 624 -19.68 -52.53 -10.76
C GLU A 624 -20.96 -51.72 -11.02
N GLY A 625 -20.85 -50.68 -11.87
CA GLY A 625 -21.98 -49.92 -12.41
C GLY A 625 -22.71 -48.95 -11.46
N GLY A 626 -22.75 -47.67 -11.82
CA GLY A 626 -23.63 -46.66 -11.23
C GLY A 626 -23.07 -45.94 -9.99
N TRP A 627 -23.96 -45.24 -9.28
CA TRP A 627 -23.64 -44.49 -8.06
C TRP A 627 -23.66 -45.38 -6.82
N HIS A 628 -22.60 -45.32 -6.01
CA HIS A 628 -22.50 -46.05 -4.74
C HIS A 628 -21.96 -45.14 -3.63
N MET A 629 -22.58 -45.19 -2.46
CA MET A 629 -22.13 -44.48 -1.26
C MET A 629 -21.28 -45.43 -0.41
N LEU A 630 -20.00 -45.09 -0.21
CA LEU A 630 -19.03 -45.92 0.49
C LEU A 630 -18.36 -45.09 1.59
N GLY A 631 -18.72 -45.37 2.84
CA GLY A 631 -18.47 -44.44 3.94
C GLY A 631 -19.30 -43.16 3.76
N SER A 632 -18.68 -42.00 3.94
CA SER A 632 -19.31 -40.68 3.79
C SER A 632 -19.26 -40.10 2.37
N TYR A 633 -18.75 -40.84 1.38
CA TYR A 633 -18.52 -40.33 0.02
C TYR A 633 -19.30 -41.13 -1.04
N TRP A 634 -19.75 -40.41 -2.07
CA TRP A 634 -20.31 -41.00 -3.29
C TRP A 634 -19.22 -41.25 -4.33
N TYR A 635 -19.32 -42.39 -5.01
CA TYR A 635 -18.44 -42.83 -6.08
C TYR A 635 -19.29 -43.25 -7.28
N TYR A 636 -18.83 -42.94 -8.51
CA TYR A 636 -19.44 -43.52 -9.71
C TYR A 636 -18.55 -44.64 -10.24
N MET A 637 -19.12 -45.83 -10.36
CA MET A 637 -18.45 -47.05 -10.78
C MET A 637 -18.86 -47.34 -12.22
N SER A 638 -17.88 -47.43 -13.12
CA SER A 638 -18.16 -47.78 -14.52
C SER A 638 -18.61 -49.24 -14.67
N GLY A 639 -19.14 -49.59 -15.84
CA GLY A 639 -19.61 -50.95 -16.15
C GLY A 639 -18.52 -52.05 -16.20
N ASN A 640 -17.27 -51.74 -15.83
CA ASN A 640 -16.19 -52.70 -15.62
C ASN A 640 -15.60 -52.65 -14.19
N GLY A 641 -16.28 -51.94 -13.26
CA GLY A 641 -15.85 -51.79 -11.87
C GLY A 641 -14.82 -50.71 -11.60
N ALA A 642 -14.22 -50.08 -12.62
CA ALA A 642 -13.32 -48.96 -12.38
C ALA A 642 -14.10 -47.72 -11.93
N ALA A 643 -13.71 -47.13 -10.81
CA ALA A 643 -14.24 -45.87 -10.30
C ALA A 643 -13.80 -44.70 -11.19
N LEU A 644 -14.71 -43.77 -11.50
CA LEU A 644 -14.44 -42.63 -12.37
C LEU A 644 -13.79 -41.46 -11.60
N THR A 645 -12.85 -40.79 -12.27
CA THR A 645 -12.17 -39.57 -11.80
C THR A 645 -12.40 -38.42 -12.79
N GLY A 646 -12.16 -37.18 -12.37
CA GLY A 646 -12.32 -35.98 -13.19
C GLY A 646 -13.78 -35.62 -13.51
N TRP A 647 -13.97 -34.83 -14.57
CA TRP A 647 -15.28 -34.40 -15.05
C TRP A 647 -16.04 -35.53 -15.75
N GLN A 648 -17.30 -35.75 -15.35
CA GLN A 648 -18.16 -36.80 -15.88
C GLN A 648 -19.55 -36.23 -16.22
N ASN A 649 -20.03 -36.45 -17.45
CA ASN A 649 -21.40 -36.12 -17.85
C ASN A 649 -22.28 -37.38 -17.72
N LEU A 650 -23.15 -37.40 -16.72
CA LEU A 650 -23.95 -38.56 -16.35
C LEU A 650 -25.43 -38.17 -16.39
N GLY A 651 -26.19 -38.75 -17.31
CA GLY A 651 -27.62 -38.44 -17.49
C GLY A 651 -27.91 -36.99 -17.91
N GLY A 652 -26.95 -36.30 -18.55
CA GLY A 652 -27.09 -34.89 -18.95
C GLY A 652 -26.70 -33.87 -17.87
N ARG A 653 -26.22 -34.32 -16.70
CA ARG A 653 -25.66 -33.46 -15.65
C ARG A 653 -24.15 -33.68 -15.54
N TRP A 654 -23.42 -32.61 -15.27
CA TRP A 654 -21.99 -32.68 -15.00
C TRP A 654 -21.72 -32.93 -13.52
N TYR A 655 -20.77 -33.81 -13.24
CA TYR A 655 -20.25 -34.14 -11.92
C TYR A 655 -18.73 -34.06 -11.96
N TYR A 656 -18.11 -33.67 -10.85
CA TYR A 656 -16.65 -33.75 -10.69
C TYR A 656 -16.29 -34.79 -9.63
N MET A 657 -15.42 -35.72 -10.02
CA MET A 657 -14.89 -36.77 -9.18
C MET A 657 -13.41 -36.46 -8.88
N ASP A 658 -12.99 -36.46 -7.62
CA ASP A 658 -11.61 -36.10 -7.27
C ASP A 658 -10.58 -37.18 -7.67
N LYS A 659 -9.30 -36.94 -7.38
CA LYS A 659 -8.19 -37.87 -7.67
C LYS A 659 -8.32 -39.24 -6.99
N ASN A 660 -9.19 -39.36 -5.97
CA ASN A 660 -9.53 -40.57 -5.24
C ASN A 660 -10.92 -41.11 -5.64
N ALA A 661 -11.48 -40.65 -6.77
CA ALA A 661 -12.80 -40.98 -7.30
C ALA A 661 -14.00 -40.57 -6.41
N ARG A 662 -13.82 -39.65 -5.46
CA ARG A 662 -14.90 -39.13 -4.60
C ARG A 662 -15.64 -38.00 -5.30
N MET A 663 -16.96 -38.07 -5.35
CA MET A 663 -17.82 -37.00 -5.87
C MET A 663 -17.64 -35.72 -5.05
N LYS A 664 -17.53 -34.57 -5.73
CA LYS A 664 -17.50 -33.25 -5.08
C LYS A 664 -18.89 -32.60 -5.04
N THR A 665 -19.19 -32.05 -3.87
CA THR A 665 -20.32 -31.17 -3.56
C THR A 665 -19.77 -29.85 -2.99
N GLY A 666 -20.60 -28.80 -2.95
CA GLY A 666 -20.19 -27.46 -2.54
C GLY A 666 -19.19 -26.84 -3.51
N TRP A 667 -18.37 -25.90 -3.01
CA TRP A 667 -17.28 -25.30 -3.77
C TRP A 667 -16.07 -26.23 -3.93
N TYR A 668 -15.45 -26.21 -5.10
CA TYR A 668 -14.18 -26.90 -5.38
C TYR A 668 -13.40 -26.24 -6.52
N LYS A 669 -12.07 -26.39 -6.49
CA LYS A 669 -11.15 -25.76 -7.44
C LYS A 669 -10.57 -26.81 -8.40
N VAL A 670 -10.61 -26.55 -9.71
CA VAL A 670 -10.05 -27.38 -10.77
C VAL A 670 -9.31 -26.46 -11.74
N ASP A 671 -8.04 -26.77 -12.05
CA ASP A 671 -7.19 -25.99 -12.96
C ASP A 671 -7.21 -24.48 -12.65
N LYS A 672 -7.01 -24.16 -11.36
CA LYS A 672 -7.08 -22.84 -10.71
C LYS A 672 -8.46 -22.15 -10.71
N LYS A 673 -9.47 -22.67 -11.41
CA LYS A 673 -10.84 -22.11 -11.46
C LYS A 673 -11.74 -22.71 -10.38
N TRP A 674 -12.62 -21.92 -9.80
CA TRP A 674 -13.66 -22.39 -8.89
C TRP A 674 -14.89 -22.90 -9.64
N TYR A 675 -15.54 -23.93 -9.08
CA TYR A 675 -16.80 -24.52 -9.53
C TYR A 675 -17.64 -24.83 -8.28
N TYR A 676 -18.96 -24.93 -8.45
CA TYR A 676 -19.88 -25.34 -7.38
C TYR A 676 -20.76 -26.48 -7.86
N SER A 677 -20.97 -27.48 -6.99
CA SER A 677 -21.98 -28.53 -7.16
C SER A 677 -22.98 -28.50 -6.02
N ASP A 678 -24.24 -28.78 -6.33
CA ASP A 678 -25.29 -28.93 -5.31
C ASP A 678 -25.09 -30.18 -4.43
N GLY A 679 -26.01 -30.41 -3.48
CA GLY A 679 -25.97 -31.58 -2.59
C GLY A 679 -26.10 -32.94 -3.29
N SER A 680 -26.52 -32.98 -4.56
CA SER A 680 -26.52 -34.20 -5.39
C SER A 680 -25.20 -34.41 -6.14
N GLY A 681 -24.26 -33.45 -6.06
CA GLY A 681 -23.00 -33.43 -6.82
C GLY A 681 -23.11 -32.82 -8.21
N ALA A 682 -24.32 -32.43 -8.65
CA ALA A 682 -24.52 -31.82 -9.96
C ALA A 682 -23.94 -30.40 -9.99
N MET A 683 -23.02 -30.17 -10.94
CA MET A 683 -22.37 -28.89 -11.18
C MET A 683 -23.40 -27.84 -11.63
N GLN A 684 -23.38 -26.68 -10.97
CA GLN A 684 -24.32 -25.58 -11.22
C GLN A 684 -23.79 -24.63 -12.30
N THR A 685 -24.69 -23.85 -12.90
CA THR A 685 -24.39 -22.78 -13.88
C THR A 685 -25.38 -21.62 -13.70
N GLY A 686 -25.01 -20.41 -14.09
CA GLY A 686 -25.81 -19.20 -13.89
C GLY A 686 -25.62 -18.57 -12.51
N TRP A 687 -26.63 -17.84 -12.05
CA TRP A 687 -26.62 -17.20 -10.74
C TRP A 687 -26.75 -18.22 -9.60
N LEU A 688 -25.85 -18.12 -8.61
CA LEU A 688 -25.84 -18.92 -7.38
C LEU A 688 -25.93 -17.97 -6.18
N TYR A 689 -26.81 -18.28 -5.23
CA TYR A 689 -26.86 -17.62 -3.92
C TYR A 689 -26.40 -18.61 -2.84
N CYS A 690 -25.32 -18.28 -2.13
CA CYS A 690 -24.81 -19.06 -1.00
C CYS A 690 -24.02 -18.16 -0.05
N TYR A 691 -23.95 -18.50 1.25
CA TYR A 691 -23.22 -17.70 2.25
C TYR A 691 -23.57 -16.21 2.20
N ASN A 692 -24.88 -15.92 2.17
CA ASN A 692 -25.48 -14.59 2.04
C ASN A 692 -25.03 -13.74 0.84
N THR A 693 -24.38 -14.36 -0.16
CA THR A 693 -23.69 -13.68 -1.26
C THR A 693 -24.11 -14.25 -2.62
N TRP A 694 -24.19 -13.39 -3.64
CA TRP A 694 -24.42 -13.80 -5.02
C TRP A 694 -23.10 -14.07 -5.75
N TYR A 695 -23.09 -15.16 -6.51
CA TYR A 695 -22.00 -15.57 -7.40
C TYR A 695 -22.57 -15.85 -8.78
N TYR A 696 -21.73 -15.80 -9.82
CA TYR A 696 -22.12 -16.21 -11.16
C TYR A 696 -21.18 -17.30 -11.67
N LEU A 697 -21.76 -18.41 -12.10
CA LEU A 697 -21.07 -19.53 -12.71
C LEU A 697 -21.31 -19.47 -14.22
N ASN A 698 -20.26 -19.51 -15.02
CA ASN A 698 -20.35 -19.48 -16.47
C ASN A 698 -21.05 -20.73 -17.02
N GLY A 699 -21.37 -20.76 -18.32
CA GLY A 699 -22.03 -21.91 -18.97
C GLY A 699 -21.23 -23.23 -18.96
N ASN A 700 -19.98 -23.20 -18.51
CA ASN A 700 -19.11 -24.35 -18.26
C ASN A 700 -18.90 -24.63 -16.75
N GLY A 701 -19.70 -24.01 -15.88
CA GLY A 701 -19.63 -24.13 -14.41
C GLY A 701 -18.53 -23.34 -13.71
N ALA A 702 -17.56 -22.78 -14.46
CA ALA A 702 -16.48 -22.02 -13.87
C ALA A 702 -16.99 -20.67 -13.32
N MET A 703 -16.68 -20.37 -12.06
CA MET A 703 -16.96 -19.09 -11.41
C MET A 703 -16.43 -17.91 -12.23
N ALA A 704 -17.23 -16.85 -12.31
CA ALA A 704 -16.85 -15.60 -12.96
C ALA A 704 -16.13 -14.65 -11.99
N GLU A 705 -15.19 -13.88 -12.53
CA GLU A 705 -14.43 -12.85 -11.85
C GLU A 705 -14.32 -11.62 -12.76
N GLY A 706 -14.26 -10.43 -12.17
CA GLY A 706 -14.25 -9.16 -12.90
C GLY A 706 -15.61 -8.77 -13.50
N TRP A 707 -15.57 -7.99 -14.58
CA TRP A 707 -16.76 -7.53 -15.29
C TRP A 707 -17.39 -8.63 -16.15
N ILE A 708 -18.68 -8.88 -15.94
CA ILE A 708 -19.49 -9.77 -16.79
C ILE A 708 -20.73 -9.06 -17.33
N SER A 709 -21.14 -9.43 -18.54
CA SER A 709 -22.38 -8.94 -19.16
C SER A 709 -23.37 -10.08 -19.34
N ILE A 710 -24.55 -9.96 -18.75
CA ILE A 710 -25.63 -10.96 -18.79
C ILE A 710 -26.88 -10.26 -19.34
N GLY A 711 -27.33 -10.70 -20.51
CA GLY A 711 -28.47 -10.06 -21.21
C GLY A 711 -28.23 -8.60 -21.64
N GLY A 712 -26.96 -8.15 -21.68
CA GLY A 712 -26.57 -6.75 -21.91
C GLY A 712 -26.40 -5.92 -20.63
N THR A 713 -26.91 -6.39 -19.48
CA THR A 713 -26.67 -5.77 -18.17
C THR A 713 -25.29 -6.16 -17.66
N TRP A 714 -24.50 -5.20 -17.18
CA TRP A 714 -23.19 -5.45 -16.60
C TRP A 714 -23.25 -5.64 -15.08
N TYR A 715 -22.42 -6.54 -14.58
CA TYR A 715 -22.23 -6.88 -13.17
C TYR A 715 -20.72 -6.99 -12.90
N TYR A 716 -20.31 -6.81 -11.64
CA TYR A 716 -18.92 -7.01 -11.22
C TYR A 716 -18.84 -8.10 -10.15
N MET A 717 -18.06 -9.14 -10.45
CA MET A 717 -17.73 -10.22 -9.54
C MET A 717 -16.32 -9.94 -8.99
N GLN A 718 -16.16 -9.91 -7.67
CA GLN A 718 -14.89 -9.59 -7.02
C GLN A 718 -13.80 -10.60 -7.43
N PRO A 719 -12.67 -10.16 -8.02
CA PRO A 719 -11.55 -11.06 -8.33
C PRO A 719 -11.02 -11.78 -7.08
N GLY A 720 -10.61 -13.03 -7.25
CA GLY A 720 -10.12 -13.93 -6.20
C GLY A 720 -11.20 -14.77 -5.50
N ASN A 721 -12.38 -14.20 -5.21
CA ASN A 721 -13.46 -14.91 -4.51
C ASN A 721 -14.82 -14.96 -5.23
N GLY A 722 -15.01 -14.20 -6.33
CA GLY A 722 -16.20 -14.23 -7.18
C GLY A 722 -17.46 -13.59 -6.58
N ALA A 723 -17.38 -12.92 -5.43
CA ALA A 723 -18.54 -12.30 -4.78
C ALA A 723 -19.09 -11.11 -5.60
N MET A 724 -20.38 -11.10 -5.91
CA MET A 724 -21.03 -10.00 -6.63
C MET A 724 -20.99 -8.72 -5.79
N LYS A 725 -20.40 -7.64 -6.32
CA LYS A 725 -20.38 -6.34 -5.65
C LYS A 725 -21.65 -5.52 -5.93
N THR A 726 -21.99 -4.66 -4.98
CA THR A 726 -23.08 -3.68 -5.02
C THR A 726 -22.57 -2.31 -4.57
N GLY A 727 -23.39 -1.25 -4.68
CA GLY A 727 -23.03 0.10 -4.24
C GLY A 727 -21.99 0.79 -5.12
N TRP A 728 -21.27 1.77 -4.55
CA TRP A 728 -20.15 2.43 -5.22
C TRP A 728 -18.91 1.54 -5.19
N GLN A 729 -18.30 1.31 -6.35
CA GLN A 729 -17.10 0.47 -6.50
C GLN A 729 -16.04 1.20 -7.32
N LYS A 730 -14.80 1.26 -6.82
CA LYS A 730 -13.67 1.90 -7.50
C LYS A 730 -12.80 0.85 -8.21
N ILE A 731 -13.02 0.69 -9.51
CA ILE A 731 -12.42 -0.38 -10.34
C ILE A 731 -11.55 0.28 -11.41
N ASP A 732 -10.30 -0.17 -11.55
CA ASP A 732 -9.30 0.42 -12.46
C ASP A 732 -9.18 1.95 -12.34
N GLY A 733 -9.22 2.44 -11.10
CA GLY A 733 -9.14 3.86 -10.75
C GLY A 733 -10.43 4.67 -10.99
N LYS A 734 -11.49 4.09 -11.55
CA LYS A 734 -12.76 4.76 -11.87
C LYS A 734 -13.87 4.29 -10.93
N TRP A 735 -14.74 5.21 -10.53
CA TRP A 735 -15.96 4.88 -9.79
C TRP A 735 -17.07 4.37 -10.71
N TYR A 736 -17.79 3.35 -10.28
CA TYR A 736 -19.01 2.81 -10.89
C TYR A 736 -20.06 2.62 -9.79
N PHE A 737 -21.35 2.71 -10.13
CA PHE A 737 -22.42 2.35 -9.20
C PHE A 737 -23.15 1.09 -9.66
N LEU A 738 -23.20 0.09 -8.78
CA LEU A 738 -23.91 -1.16 -8.94
C LEU A 738 -25.16 -1.11 -8.06
N ASN A 739 -26.35 -1.33 -8.63
CA ASN A 739 -27.59 -1.36 -7.85
C ASN A 739 -27.58 -2.53 -6.83
N PRO A 740 -28.51 -2.58 -5.85
CA PRO A 740 -28.57 -3.68 -4.87
C PRO A 740 -28.73 -5.09 -5.46
N ASN A 741 -29.18 -5.20 -6.71
CA ASN A 741 -29.22 -6.45 -7.48
C ASN A 741 -27.97 -6.69 -8.35
N GLY A 742 -26.85 -5.99 -8.07
CA GLY A 742 -25.57 -6.04 -8.78
C GLY A 742 -25.52 -5.32 -10.14
N ALA A 743 -26.65 -4.93 -10.71
CA ALA A 743 -26.72 -4.36 -12.06
C ALA A 743 -26.07 -2.96 -12.11
N MET A 744 -25.09 -2.75 -12.99
CA MET A 744 -24.40 -1.48 -13.17
C MET A 744 -25.31 -0.37 -13.74
N ARG A 745 -25.29 0.81 -13.12
CA ARG A 745 -25.89 2.03 -13.70
C ARG A 745 -25.02 2.58 -14.82
N THR A 746 -25.65 2.97 -15.92
CA THR A 746 -24.98 3.56 -17.09
C THR A 746 -25.81 4.71 -17.67
N GLY A 747 -25.15 5.62 -18.39
CA GLY A 747 -25.78 6.50 -19.38
C GLY A 747 -26.78 7.53 -18.85
N GLY A 748 -26.60 8.10 -17.66
CA GLY A 748 -27.54 9.11 -17.16
C GLY A 748 -27.28 9.66 -15.76
N TRP A 749 -28.19 10.55 -15.35
CA TRP A 749 -28.23 11.11 -14.00
C TRP A 749 -28.68 10.08 -12.97
N PHE A 750 -28.09 10.15 -11.78
CA PHE A 750 -28.40 9.32 -10.61
C PHE A 750 -28.47 10.21 -9.37
N ASN A 751 -29.52 10.07 -8.56
CA ASN A 751 -29.61 10.72 -7.26
C ASN A 751 -29.43 9.68 -6.15
N GLN A 752 -28.64 10.01 -5.14
CA GLN A 752 -28.52 9.25 -3.90
C GLN A 752 -28.42 10.26 -2.74
N GLY A 753 -29.36 10.20 -1.79
CA GLY A 753 -29.34 11.07 -0.60
C GLY A 753 -29.30 12.57 -0.94
N TYR A 754 -30.12 13.02 -1.90
CA TYR A 754 -30.14 14.38 -2.46
C TYR A 754 -28.91 14.77 -3.33
N VAL A 755 -27.80 14.04 -3.26
CA VAL A 755 -26.63 14.26 -4.13
C VAL A 755 -26.90 13.71 -5.53
N TRP A 756 -26.59 14.51 -6.55
CA TRP A 756 -26.66 14.08 -7.95
C TRP A 756 -25.28 13.70 -8.49
N TYR A 757 -25.25 12.61 -9.25
CA TYR A 757 -24.10 12.05 -9.96
C TYR A 757 -24.50 11.84 -11.42
N TYR A 758 -23.52 11.77 -12.32
CA TYR A 758 -23.73 11.38 -13.71
C TYR A 758 -22.87 10.17 -14.05
N LEU A 759 -23.48 9.08 -14.52
CA LEU A 759 -22.79 7.88 -14.97
C LEU A 759 -22.69 7.93 -16.50
N ASN A 760 -21.49 7.79 -17.03
CA ASN A 760 -21.25 7.76 -18.47
C ASN A 760 -21.83 6.49 -19.12
N GLY A 761 -21.87 6.42 -20.45
CA GLY A 761 -22.43 5.27 -21.19
C GLY A 761 -21.73 3.93 -20.92
N ASN A 762 -20.48 3.96 -20.44
CA ASN A 762 -19.70 2.81 -19.97
C ASN A 762 -19.83 2.56 -18.45
N GLY A 763 -20.75 3.23 -17.76
CA GLY A 763 -21.00 3.11 -16.32
C GLY A 763 -20.06 3.89 -15.41
N SER A 764 -18.89 4.35 -15.88
CA SER A 764 -17.99 5.10 -15.01
C SER A 764 -18.56 6.48 -14.68
N MET A 765 -18.48 6.87 -13.41
CA MET A 765 -18.84 8.18 -12.89
C MET A 765 -18.12 9.31 -13.64
N ALA A 766 -18.82 10.41 -13.88
CA ALA A 766 -18.23 11.62 -14.44
C ALA A 766 -17.63 12.52 -13.36
N GLU A 767 -16.48 13.13 -13.69
CA GLU A 767 -15.78 14.10 -12.87
C GLU A 767 -15.39 15.33 -13.69
N GLY A 768 -15.29 16.49 -13.03
CA GLY A 768 -14.98 17.76 -13.67
C GLY A 768 -16.12 18.30 -14.54
N TRP A 769 -15.77 19.02 -15.59
CA TRP A 769 -16.73 19.65 -16.50
C TRP A 769 -17.30 18.64 -17.50
N ILE A 770 -18.61 18.42 -17.45
CA ILE A 770 -19.35 17.68 -18.49
C ILE A 770 -20.31 18.60 -19.24
N ARG A 771 -20.52 18.32 -20.53
CA ARG A 771 -21.48 19.01 -21.38
C ARG A 771 -22.54 18.05 -21.86
N LEU A 772 -23.79 18.28 -21.49
CA LEU A 772 -24.93 17.51 -21.96
C LEU A 772 -25.75 18.41 -22.89
N GLY A 773 -25.75 18.08 -24.18
CA GLY A 773 -26.29 18.96 -25.23
C GLY A 773 -25.58 20.31 -25.28
N ASN A 774 -26.27 21.39 -24.92
CA ASN A 774 -25.71 22.74 -24.84
C ASN A 774 -25.44 23.23 -23.41
N THR A 775 -25.80 22.44 -22.39
CA THR A 775 -25.65 22.81 -20.99
C THR A 775 -24.36 22.22 -20.41
N TRP A 776 -23.60 23.04 -19.68
CA TRP A 776 -22.45 22.58 -18.88
C TRP A 776 -22.88 22.31 -17.45
N TYR A 777 -22.31 21.26 -16.87
CA TYR A 777 -22.43 20.87 -15.47
C TYR A 777 -21.01 20.62 -14.93
N TYR A 778 -20.82 20.80 -13.62
CA TYR A 778 -19.55 20.50 -12.96
C TYR A 778 -19.77 19.45 -11.88
N MET A 779 -19.18 18.28 -12.10
CA MET A 779 -19.13 17.17 -11.15
C MET A 779 -17.86 17.34 -10.31
N GLN A 780 -17.97 17.40 -9.00
CA GLN A 780 -16.82 17.58 -8.10
C GLN A 780 -15.81 16.43 -8.29
N PRO A 781 -14.52 16.69 -8.59
CA PRO A 781 -13.52 15.62 -8.71
C PRO A 781 -13.38 14.78 -7.43
N ASN A 782 -12.97 13.53 -7.60
CA ASN A 782 -12.92 12.42 -6.63
C ASN A 782 -14.27 11.93 -6.08
N SER A 783 -15.27 12.81 -5.90
CA SER A 783 -16.58 12.43 -5.34
C SER A 783 -17.72 12.36 -6.35
N GLY A 784 -17.59 12.98 -7.53
CA GLY A 784 -18.62 13.04 -8.57
C GLY A 784 -19.87 13.86 -8.21
N HIS A 785 -19.86 14.62 -7.12
CA HIS A 785 -21.03 15.39 -6.67
C HIS A 785 -21.31 16.56 -7.63
N MET A 786 -22.49 16.61 -8.25
CA MET A 786 -22.93 17.73 -9.07
C MET A 786 -22.96 19.02 -8.23
N ARG A 787 -22.27 20.07 -8.69
CA ARG A 787 -22.28 21.37 -8.01
C ARG A 787 -23.48 22.21 -8.43
N THR A 788 -24.19 22.72 -7.42
CA THR A 788 -25.21 23.77 -7.52
C THR A 788 -24.76 25.00 -6.72
N GLY A 789 -25.36 26.17 -6.96
CA GLY A 789 -24.95 27.42 -6.33
C GLY A 789 -23.55 27.86 -6.76
N TRP A 790 -22.85 28.59 -5.89
CA TRP A 790 -21.46 29.00 -6.12
C TRP A 790 -20.48 27.85 -5.87
N TYR A 791 -19.47 27.74 -6.74
CA TYR A 791 -18.32 26.84 -6.58
C TYR A 791 -17.07 27.41 -7.23
N GLN A 792 -15.90 27.00 -6.74
CA GLN A 792 -14.61 27.44 -7.27
C GLN A 792 -13.91 26.30 -8.02
N VAL A 793 -13.35 26.61 -9.20
CA VAL A 793 -12.53 25.67 -9.98
C VAL A 793 -11.20 26.34 -10.27
N GLY A 794 -10.13 25.82 -9.65
CA GLY A 794 -8.86 26.55 -9.57
C GLY A 794 -9.04 27.88 -8.83
N LYS A 795 -8.60 28.98 -9.44
CA LYS A 795 -8.73 30.34 -8.88
C LYS A 795 -9.98 31.10 -9.37
N LYS A 796 -10.92 30.44 -10.04
CA LYS A 796 -12.11 31.06 -10.65
C LYS A 796 -13.40 30.59 -10.00
N TRP A 797 -14.31 31.51 -9.71
CA TRP A 797 -15.66 31.21 -9.27
C TRP A 797 -16.60 30.99 -10.46
N TYR A 798 -17.52 30.05 -10.29
CA TYR A 798 -18.60 29.70 -11.23
C TYR A 798 -19.89 29.55 -10.42
N TYR A 799 -21.03 29.59 -11.10
CA TYR A 799 -22.33 29.36 -10.49
C TYR A 799 -23.18 28.43 -11.36
N SER A 800 -23.85 27.49 -10.72
CA SER A 800 -24.88 26.64 -11.33
C SER A 800 -26.23 26.87 -10.64
N ASP A 801 -27.33 26.77 -11.39
CA ASP A 801 -28.67 26.80 -10.81
C ASP A 801 -29.01 25.51 -10.05
N GLY A 802 -30.25 25.38 -9.56
CA GLY A 802 -30.73 24.21 -8.83
C GLY A 802 -30.77 22.90 -9.62
N SER A 803 -30.68 22.96 -10.96
CA SER A 803 -30.52 21.78 -11.83
C SER A 803 -29.06 21.38 -12.06
N GLY A 804 -28.10 22.16 -11.53
CA GLY A 804 -26.67 21.99 -11.80
C GLY A 804 -26.19 22.68 -13.08
N ALA A 805 -27.09 23.26 -13.87
CA ALA A 805 -26.76 23.96 -15.11
C ALA A 805 -25.93 25.23 -14.84
N MET A 806 -24.71 25.26 -15.39
CA MET A 806 -23.77 26.38 -15.27
C MET A 806 -24.32 27.63 -15.96
N GLN A 807 -24.41 28.73 -15.22
CA GLN A 807 -24.95 29.99 -15.69
C GLN A 807 -23.91 30.83 -16.43
N THR A 808 -24.36 31.77 -17.26
CA THR A 808 -23.53 32.80 -17.91
C THR A 808 -24.28 34.14 -17.96
N GLY A 809 -23.57 35.25 -18.12
CA GLY A 809 -24.17 36.59 -18.17
C GLY A 809 -24.45 37.19 -16.78
N TRP A 810 -25.45 38.05 -16.69
CA TRP A 810 -25.83 38.71 -15.43
C TRP A 810 -26.57 37.75 -14.49
N LEU A 811 -26.07 37.62 -13.26
CA LEU A 811 -26.63 36.77 -12.21
C LEU A 811 -26.98 37.60 -10.97
N LYS A 812 -28.14 37.33 -10.36
CA LYS A 812 -28.57 37.95 -9.09
C LYS A 812 -29.01 36.91 -8.05
N PRO A 813 -28.09 36.22 -7.36
CA PRO A 813 -28.43 35.41 -6.21
C PRO A 813 -28.82 36.35 -5.05
N GLY A 814 -30.10 36.36 -4.69
CA GLY A 814 -30.64 37.27 -3.68
C GLY A 814 -30.62 38.74 -4.13
N ASN A 815 -29.90 39.59 -3.42
CA ASN A 815 -29.90 41.04 -3.65
C ASN A 815 -28.67 41.62 -4.35
N THR A 816 -27.58 40.86 -4.48
CA THR A 816 -26.34 41.32 -5.11
C THR A 816 -26.28 40.90 -6.58
N TRP A 817 -25.84 41.79 -7.46
CA TRP A 817 -25.56 41.47 -8.87
C TRP A 817 -24.10 41.03 -9.05
N TYR A 818 -23.91 40.06 -9.94
CA TYR A 818 -22.63 39.50 -10.38
C TYR A 818 -22.68 39.32 -11.89
N TYR A 819 -21.51 39.25 -12.54
CA TYR A 819 -21.42 38.90 -13.96
C TYR A 819 -20.55 37.67 -14.16
N LEU A 820 -21.09 36.69 -14.86
CA LEU A 820 -20.38 35.50 -15.32
C LEU A 820 -20.04 35.68 -16.80
N THR A 821 -18.77 35.49 -17.15
CA THR A 821 -18.32 35.57 -18.55
C THR A 821 -18.87 34.42 -19.39
N GLY A 822 -18.67 34.46 -20.72
CA GLY A 822 -19.20 33.44 -21.64
C GLY A 822 -18.66 32.01 -21.48
N ASN A 823 -17.77 31.76 -20.51
CA ASN A 823 -17.32 30.43 -20.08
C ASN A 823 -17.74 30.09 -18.64
N GLY A 824 -18.69 30.85 -18.07
CA GLY A 824 -19.21 30.68 -16.70
C GLY A 824 -18.35 31.31 -15.59
N ALA A 825 -17.09 31.69 -15.87
CA ALA A 825 -16.24 32.25 -14.84
C ALA A 825 -16.68 33.67 -14.45
N MET A 826 -16.81 33.92 -13.15
CA MET A 826 -17.12 35.21 -12.54
C MET A 826 -16.11 36.29 -12.96
N ALA A 827 -16.62 37.46 -13.32
CA ALA A 827 -15.82 38.63 -13.67
C ALA A 827 -15.47 39.47 -12.43
N GLU A 828 -14.30 40.11 -12.47
CA GLU A 828 -13.78 40.96 -11.40
C GLU A 828 -13.11 42.21 -11.98
N GLY A 829 -13.09 43.29 -11.20
CA GLY A 829 -12.59 44.60 -11.60
C GLY A 829 -13.49 45.29 -12.62
N TRP A 830 -12.88 46.17 -13.41
CA TRP A 830 -13.55 46.85 -14.53
C TRP A 830 -13.85 45.85 -15.65
N THR A 831 -15.14 45.64 -15.95
CA THR A 831 -15.60 44.79 -17.05
C THR A 831 -16.50 45.59 -17.98
N PHE A 832 -16.25 45.50 -19.29
CA PHE A 832 -17.07 46.15 -20.32
C PHE A 832 -18.14 45.18 -20.83
N ILE A 833 -19.41 45.54 -20.69
CA ILE A 833 -20.56 44.68 -20.97
C ILE A 833 -21.58 45.49 -21.76
N ASN A 834 -21.98 45.02 -22.93
CA ASN A 834 -23.04 45.59 -23.78
C ASN A 834 -22.99 47.13 -23.95
N GLY A 835 -21.80 47.69 -24.12
CA GLY A 835 -21.60 49.13 -24.36
C GLY A 835 -21.33 49.98 -23.11
N SER A 836 -21.40 49.42 -21.90
CA SER A 836 -21.13 50.13 -20.64
C SER A 836 -20.01 49.48 -19.83
N TRP A 837 -19.29 50.27 -19.03
CA TRP A 837 -18.36 49.76 -18.03
C TRP A 837 -19.08 49.49 -16.71
N TYR A 838 -18.73 48.40 -16.06
CA TYR A 838 -19.21 47.98 -14.75
C TYR A 838 -18.00 47.64 -13.86
N TYR A 839 -18.14 47.82 -12.55
CA TYR A 839 -17.11 47.41 -11.59
C TYR A 839 -17.64 46.26 -10.72
N LEU A 840 -17.07 45.07 -10.92
CA LEU A 840 -17.33 43.88 -10.11
C LEU A 840 -16.22 43.83 -9.04
N THR A 841 -16.57 43.77 -7.76
CA THR A 841 -15.59 43.91 -6.67
C THR A 841 -14.57 42.76 -6.69
N PRO A 842 -13.25 43.01 -6.83
CA PRO A 842 -12.26 41.94 -6.83
C PRO A 842 -12.31 41.06 -5.57
N GLY A 843 -12.06 39.77 -5.72
CA GLY A 843 -12.14 38.74 -4.68
C GLY A 843 -13.55 38.23 -4.38
N ASN A 844 -14.63 38.93 -4.74
CA ASN A 844 -16.01 38.46 -4.50
C ASN A 844 -17.04 38.76 -5.61
N GLY A 845 -16.65 39.43 -6.71
CA GLY A 845 -17.48 39.68 -7.89
C GLY A 845 -18.68 40.63 -7.71
N ALA A 846 -18.93 41.16 -6.50
CA ALA A 846 -20.14 41.94 -6.23
C ALA A 846 -20.13 43.28 -7.01
N MET A 847 -21.13 43.50 -7.86
CA MET A 847 -21.27 44.72 -8.67
C MET A 847 -21.45 45.96 -7.79
N LYS A 848 -20.68 47.02 -8.05
CA LYS A 848 -20.85 48.32 -7.39
C LYS A 848 -21.91 49.19 -8.07
N THR A 849 -22.65 49.92 -7.23
CA THR A 849 -23.52 51.04 -7.58
C THR A 849 -23.21 52.20 -6.64
N GLY A 850 -23.65 53.41 -7.00
CA GLY A 850 -23.32 54.63 -6.24
C GLY A 850 -21.85 55.03 -6.37
N TRP A 851 -21.36 55.78 -5.38
CA TRP A 851 -19.95 56.21 -5.28
C TRP A 851 -19.07 55.11 -4.68
N PHE A 852 -17.92 54.86 -5.29
CA PHE A 852 -16.88 53.99 -4.74
C PHE A 852 -15.48 54.46 -5.17
N GLN A 853 -14.45 54.02 -4.45
CA GLN A 853 -13.05 54.26 -4.83
C GLN A 853 -12.39 53.02 -5.43
N VAL A 854 -11.51 53.25 -6.40
CA VAL A 854 -10.50 52.28 -6.87
C VAL A 854 -9.16 53.00 -6.90
N ASN A 855 -8.14 52.47 -6.22
CA ASN A 855 -6.80 53.06 -6.13
C ASN A 855 -6.79 54.56 -5.75
N LYS A 856 -7.59 54.95 -4.75
CA LYS A 856 -7.80 56.32 -4.24
C LYS A 856 -8.51 57.29 -5.22
N VAL A 857 -8.93 56.82 -6.39
CA VAL A 857 -9.74 57.59 -7.36
C VAL A 857 -11.21 57.26 -7.16
N TRP A 858 -12.07 58.27 -7.10
CA TRP A 858 -13.53 58.11 -7.01
C TRP A 858 -14.17 57.87 -8.39
N TYR A 859 -15.15 56.97 -8.41
CA TYR A 859 -16.01 56.65 -9.57
C TYR A 859 -17.46 56.57 -9.11
N TYR A 860 -18.41 56.74 -10.04
CA TYR A 860 -19.83 56.54 -9.79
C TYR A 860 -20.46 55.62 -10.82
N CYS A 861 -21.15 54.58 -10.35
CA CYS A 861 -22.04 53.74 -11.15
C CYS A 861 -23.50 54.07 -10.82
N ASN A 862 -24.37 54.14 -11.83
CA ASN A 862 -25.78 54.38 -11.62
C ASN A 862 -26.50 53.16 -11.00
N GLY A 863 -27.82 53.23 -10.81
CA GLY A 863 -28.62 52.15 -10.21
C GLY A 863 -28.59 50.81 -10.97
N SER A 864 -28.22 50.78 -12.25
CA SER A 864 -28.01 49.55 -13.02
C SER A 864 -26.57 49.02 -12.96
N GLY A 865 -25.66 49.69 -12.24
CA GLY A 865 -24.23 49.38 -12.19
C GLY A 865 -23.38 49.99 -13.30
N ALA A 866 -23.98 50.70 -14.26
CA ALA A 866 -23.25 51.29 -15.38
C ALA A 866 -22.48 52.55 -14.93
N MET A 867 -21.17 52.56 -15.17
CA MET A 867 -20.27 53.67 -14.88
C MET A 867 -20.70 54.93 -15.64
N GLN A 868 -20.74 56.06 -14.94
CA GLN A 868 -21.08 57.35 -15.54
C GLN A 868 -19.81 58.09 -16.01
N THR A 869 -19.97 58.96 -17.01
CA THR A 869 -18.93 59.89 -17.49
C THR A 869 -19.55 61.26 -17.79
N GLY A 870 -18.75 62.32 -17.82
CA GLY A 870 -19.22 63.68 -18.03
C GLY A 870 -19.86 64.31 -16.78
N TRP A 871 -20.85 65.18 -16.99
CA TRP A 871 -21.59 65.85 -15.93
C TRP A 871 -22.54 64.87 -15.23
N LEU A 872 -22.44 64.78 -13.90
CA LEU A 872 -23.29 63.96 -13.05
C LEU A 872 -24.01 64.86 -12.03
N GLN A 873 -25.34 64.82 -12.00
CA GLN A 873 -26.15 65.51 -10.99
C GLN A 873 -26.69 64.50 -9.96
N LEU A 874 -26.50 64.79 -8.68
CA LEU A 874 -27.08 64.03 -7.57
C LEU A 874 -27.79 65.00 -6.62
N GLY A 875 -29.12 65.03 -6.68
CA GLY A 875 -29.93 66.06 -6.04
C GLY A 875 -29.55 67.45 -6.56
N ASN A 876 -29.18 68.35 -5.65
CA ASN A 876 -28.77 69.72 -5.99
C ASN A 876 -27.25 69.86 -6.24
N ILE A 877 -26.47 68.78 -6.15
CA ILE A 877 -25.01 68.81 -6.29
C ILE A 877 -24.60 68.27 -7.66
N TRP A 878 -23.74 69.00 -8.34
CA TRP A 878 -23.10 68.58 -9.59
C TRP A 878 -21.69 68.10 -9.35
N TYR A 879 -21.30 67.08 -10.11
CA TYR A 879 -19.98 66.48 -10.16
C TYR A 879 -19.55 66.37 -11.64
N TYR A 880 -18.26 66.19 -11.89
CA TYR A 880 -17.78 65.83 -13.21
C TYR A 880 -16.85 64.62 -13.15
N LEU A 881 -17.15 63.65 -13.99
CA LEU A 881 -16.35 62.45 -14.22
C LEU A 881 -15.68 62.58 -15.59
N ASN A 882 -14.38 62.28 -15.68
CA ASN A 882 -13.69 62.33 -16.96
C ASN A 882 -14.12 61.17 -17.90
N SER A 883 -13.49 61.06 -19.07
CA SER A 883 -13.75 59.98 -20.04
C SER A 883 -13.39 58.56 -19.55
N SER A 884 -12.65 58.42 -18.45
CA SER A 884 -12.40 57.14 -17.78
C SER A 884 -13.27 56.96 -16.52
N GLY A 885 -14.31 57.76 -16.33
CA GLY A 885 -15.22 57.71 -15.17
C GLY A 885 -14.65 58.26 -13.86
N ALA A 886 -13.42 58.77 -13.86
CA ALA A 886 -12.74 59.26 -12.68
C ALA A 886 -13.21 60.68 -12.31
N MET A 887 -13.59 60.87 -11.05
CA MET A 887 -14.08 62.13 -10.51
C MET A 887 -12.99 63.21 -10.46
N LEU A 888 -13.33 64.41 -10.93
CA LEU A 888 -12.43 65.57 -10.89
C LEU A 888 -12.50 66.32 -9.55
N THR A 889 -11.36 66.88 -9.14
CA THR A 889 -11.22 67.79 -7.98
C THR A 889 -10.25 68.91 -8.33
N GLY A 890 -10.45 70.11 -7.78
CA GLY A 890 -9.71 71.31 -8.14
C GLY A 890 -10.24 72.00 -9.41
N TRP A 891 -9.35 72.74 -10.08
CA TRP A 891 -9.69 73.56 -11.26
C TRP A 891 -9.54 72.78 -12.57
N HIS A 892 -10.60 72.75 -13.38
CA HIS A 892 -10.59 72.12 -14.71
C HIS A 892 -11.31 72.98 -15.76
N THR A 893 -10.80 72.97 -16.99
CA THR A 893 -11.46 73.61 -18.14
C THR A 893 -12.31 72.58 -18.89
N LEU A 894 -13.61 72.79 -18.95
CA LEU A 894 -14.59 71.89 -19.56
C LEU A 894 -15.42 72.68 -20.58
N GLY A 895 -15.49 72.22 -21.84
CA GLY A 895 -16.23 72.93 -22.89
C GLY A 895 -15.82 74.40 -23.11
N GLY A 896 -14.56 74.75 -22.81
CA GLY A 896 -14.04 76.12 -22.91
C GLY A 896 -14.32 77.04 -21.72
N LYS A 897 -14.89 76.53 -20.61
CA LYS A 897 -15.12 77.29 -19.36
C LYS A 897 -14.34 76.67 -18.19
N GLU A 898 -13.82 77.48 -17.27
CA GLU A 898 -13.24 76.96 -16.02
C GLU A 898 -14.33 76.61 -14.99
N TYR A 899 -14.16 75.48 -14.35
CA TYR A 899 -14.99 74.99 -13.23
C TYR A 899 -14.08 74.59 -12.06
N TYR A 900 -14.53 74.82 -10.84
CA TYR A 900 -13.86 74.37 -9.62
C TYR A 900 -14.69 73.32 -8.89
N PHE A 901 -14.10 72.13 -8.70
CA PHE A 901 -14.67 71.04 -7.91
C PHE A 901 -13.94 71.00 -6.55
N ASN A 902 -14.65 70.86 -5.45
CA ASN A 902 -14.03 70.78 -4.12
C ASN A 902 -13.40 69.39 -3.87
N ASN A 903 -12.83 69.17 -2.69
CA ASN A 903 -12.18 67.89 -2.33
C ASN A 903 -13.14 66.69 -2.33
N SER A 904 -14.46 66.93 -2.26
CA SER A 904 -15.52 65.92 -2.38
C SER A 904 -16.03 65.76 -3.82
N GLY A 905 -15.40 66.41 -4.80
CA GLY A 905 -15.80 66.42 -6.22
C GLY A 905 -17.03 67.27 -6.55
N ALA A 906 -17.63 67.92 -5.56
CA ALA A 906 -18.80 68.78 -5.77
C ALA A 906 -18.37 70.10 -6.44
N TRP A 907 -19.04 70.46 -7.54
CA TRP A 907 -18.86 71.75 -8.20
C TRP A 907 -19.24 72.90 -7.27
N VAL A 908 -18.40 73.92 -7.21
CA VAL A 908 -18.67 75.17 -6.51
C VAL A 908 -18.87 76.29 -7.55
N PRO A 909 -20.11 76.78 -7.74
CA PRO A 909 -20.38 77.96 -8.55
C PRO A 909 -19.59 79.18 -8.09
N ASP A 910 -19.29 80.08 -9.02
CA ASP A 910 -18.73 81.43 -8.80
C ASP A 910 -17.45 81.55 -7.96
N LYS A 911 -16.75 80.42 -7.72
CA LYS A 911 -15.43 80.41 -7.08
C LYS A 911 -14.45 81.25 -7.91
N LYS A 912 -13.63 82.06 -7.25
CA LYS A 912 -12.55 82.84 -7.87
C LYS A 912 -11.17 82.30 -7.46
N LYS A 913 -10.19 82.50 -8.34
CA LYS A 913 -8.82 81.98 -8.27
C LYS A 913 -7.92 83.05 -7.60
N ASP A 914 -7.23 82.68 -6.53
CA ASP A 914 -6.26 83.55 -5.83
C ASP A 914 -4.85 83.05 -6.12
N ASN A 915 -3.97 83.96 -6.56
CA ASN A 915 -2.62 83.67 -7.03
C ASN A 915 -1.51 84.22 -6.10
N THR A 916 -1.86 84.76 -4.92
CA THR A 916 -0.92 85.48 -4.04
C THR A 916 0.19 84.64 -3.41
N GLN A 917 0.07 83.30 -3.39
CA GLN A 917 1.05 82.42 -2.73
C GLN A 917 2.38 82.24 -3.47
N ASN A 918 2.50 82.70 -4.73
CA ASN A 918 3.68 82.48 -5.57
C ASN A 918 4.68 83.67 -5.60
N LEU A 919 4.54 84.66 -4.72
CA LEU A 919 5.33 85.90 -4.73
C LEU A 919 6.45 85.92 -3.67
N TYR A 920 7.61 86.50 -4.00
CA TYR A 920 8.80 86.49 -3.14
C TYR A 920 8.81 87.63 -2.12
N ALA A 921 8.52 87.34 -0.85
CA ALA A 921 8.49 88.35 0.22
C ALA A 921 9.87 89.03 0.46
N ILE A 922 9.87 90.34 0.69
CA ILE A 922 11.10 91.14 0.93
C ILE A 922 11.57 91.06 2.39
N GLU A 923 10.64 91.10 3.34
CA GLU A 923 10.92 90.90 4.76
C GLU A 923 11.31 89.45 5.08
N GLY A 924 12.04 89.28 6.17
CA GLY A 924 12.32 87.99 6.81
C GLY A 924 13.79 87.61 6.79
N LYS A 925 14.08 86.41 7.33
CA LYS A 925 15.45 85.90 7.41
C LYS A 925 16.04 85.70 6.02
N SER A 926 17.27 86.18 5.82
CA SER A 926 18.08 85.94 4.63
C SER A 926 18.28 84.44 4.40
N SER A 927 18.16 83.97 3.16
CA SER A 927 18.33 82.56 2.80
C SER A 927 19.63 82.24 2.07
N VAL A 928 20.51 83.24 1.89
CA VAL A 928 21.82 83.11 1.24
C VAL A 928 22.98 83.39 2.20
N THR A 929 24.12 82.77 1.92
CA THR A 929 25.38 82.98 2.63
C THR A 929 26.25 84.06 1.95
N VAL A 930 27.23 84.61 2.69
CA VAL A 930 28.24 85.53 2.14
C VAL A 930 28.98 84.89 0.96
N ASP A 931 29.33 83.61 1.06
CA ASP A 931 30.09 82.93 0.01
C ASP A 931 29.25 82.63 -1.24
N GLN A 932 27.93 82.46 -1.14
CA GLN A 932 27.02 82.42 -2.30
C GLN A 932 26.96 83.76 -3.03
N MET A 933 26.87 84.89 -2.30
CA MET A 933 26.93 86.23 -2.90
C MET A 933 28.28 86.48 -3.60
N VAL A 934 29.39 86.04 -3.00
CA VAL A 934 30.73 86.09 -3.62
C VAL A 934 30.82 85.19 -4.86
N LYS A 935 30.27 83.97 -4.84
CA LYS A 935 30.19 83.08 -6.02
C LYS A 935 29.40 83.75 -7.14
N TYR A 936 28.24 84.33 -6.84
CA TYR A 936 27.37 84.95 -7.84
C TYR A 936 28.01 86.18 -8.47
N TYR A 937 28.67 87.03 -7.67
CA TYR A 937 29.46 88.14 -8.20
C TYR A 937 30.56 87.66 -9.15
N LYS A 938 31.36 86.66 -8.75
CA LYS A 938 32.41 86.09 -9.62
C LYS A 938 31.84 85.51 -10.92
N LYS A 939 30.62 84.95 -10.89
CA LYS A 939 29.93 84.42 -12.08
C LYS A 939 29.45 85.51 -13.06
N SER A 940 29.43 86.79 -12.68
CA SER A 940 29.16 87.91 -13.60
C SER A 940 30.32 88.22 -14.56
N GLY A 941 31.55 87.79 -14.23
CA GLY A 941 32.78 88.16 -14.95
C GLY A 941 33.31 89.56 -14.64
N CYS A 942 32.59 90.39 -13.86
CA CYS A 942 33.02 91.74 -13.52
C CYS A 942 34.16 91.77 -12.49
N THR A 943 35.08 92.72 -12.66
CA THR A 943 36.20 92.92 -11.72
C THR A 943 35.74 93.77 -10.54
N TYR A 944 36.06 93.35 -9.32
CA TYR A 944 35.67 94.10 -8.13
C TYR A 944 36.50 95.40 -8.00
N PRO A 945 35.87 96.59 -7.90
CA PRO A 945 36.55 97.89 -7.93
C PRO A 945 37.16 98.26 -6.55
N SER A 946 38.13 97.46 -6.10
CA SER A 946 38.76 97.58 -4.78
C SER A 946 39.33 98.99 -4.52
N ALA A 947 39.93 99.65 -5.52
CA ALA A 947 40.53 100.98 -5.38
C ALA A 947 39.54 102.08 -4.94
N ALA A 948 38.25 101.94 -5.26
CA ALA A 948 37.20 102.84 -4.79
C ALA A 948 36.56 102.33 -3.48
N LEU A 949 36.02 101.11 -3.47
CA LEU A 949 35.25 100.58 -2.35
C LEU A 949 36.08 100.31 -1.07
N LYS A 950 37.40 100.13 -1.18
CA LYS A 950 38.31 100.07 -0.02
C LYS A 950 38.31 101.38 0.78
N LYS A 951 38.13 102.54 0.12
CA LYS A 951 38.06 103.85 0.80
C LYS A 951 36.84 103.95 1.73
N GLY A 952 35.72 103.34 1.33
CA GLY A 952 34.50 103.23 2.12
C GLY A 952 34.40 101.95 2.97
N GLY A 953 35.50 101.23 3.21
CA GLY A 953 35.57 100.10 4.14
C GLY A 953 35.30 98.70 3.54
N ALA A 954 35.04 98.56 2.25
CA ALA A 954 34.83 97.26 1.59
C ALA A 954 35.99 96.93 0.64
N ALA A 955 37.09 96.41 1.19
CA ALA A 955 38.32 96.14 0.42
C ALA A 955 38.15 95.11 -0.71
N ASP A 956 37.25 94.15 -0.54
CA ASP A 956 36.94 93.09 -1.50
C ASP A 956 35.44 92.73 -1.48
N ILE A 957 35.01 91.89 -2.43
CA ILE A 957 33.63 91.45 -2.57
C ILE A 957 33.10 90.63 -1.37
N LYS A 958 33.96 89.95 -0.59
CA LYS A 958 33.56 89.23 0.61
C LYS A 958 33.31 90.19 1.77
N ALA A 959 34.12 91.24 1.90
CA ALA A 959 33.85 92.36 2.81
C ALA A 959 32.52 93.08 2.45
N PHE A 960 32.31 93.38 1.16
CA PHE A 960 31.05 93.97 0.68
C PHE A 960 29.83 93.08 0.98
N SER A 961 29.90 91.79 0.61
CA SER A 961 28.80 90.83 0.80
C SER A 961 28.51 90.57 2.30
N LYS A 962 29.52 90.69 3.17
CA LYS A 962 29.34 90.63 4.63
C LYS A 962 28.59 91.86 5.16
N ILE A 963 28.94 93.07 4.69
CA ILE A 963 28.23 94.31 5.04
C ILE A 963 26.75 94.22 4.63
N VAL A 964 26.46 93.73 3.42
CA VAL A 964 25.08 93.50 2.94
C VAL A 964 24.30 92.55 3.86
N LEU A 965 24.89 91.41 4.23
CA LEU A 965 24.23 90.44 5.11
C LEU A 965 23.95 91.01 6.51
N GLU A 966 24.88 91.78 7.07
CA GLU A 966 24.77 92.36 8.41
C GLU A 966 23.69 93.45 8.48
N GLU A 967 23.70 94.43 7.56
CA GLU A 967 22.71 95.51 7.56
C GLU A 967 21.31 95.01 7.24
N ALA A 968 21.17 94.08 6.29
CA ALA A 968 19.89 93.47 5.93
C ALA A 968 19.28 92.69 7.10
N ASN A 969 20.06 91.81 7.74
CA ASN A 969 19.62 91.06 8.93
C ASN A 969 19.32 91.97 10.12
N ALA A 970 20.04 93.09 10.29
CA ALA A 970 19.78 94.04 11.36
C ALA A 970 18.37 94.62 11.25
N GLU A 971 17.95 95.09 10.05
CA GLU A 971 16.61 95.66 9.87
C GLU A 971 15.49 94.61 9.73
N GLY A 972 15.82 93.39 9.32
CA GLY A 972 14.87 92.29 9.09
C GLY A 972 14.50 92.05 7.62
N ILE A 973 15.38 92.46 6.70
CA ILE A 973 15.23 92.34 5.25
C ILE A 973 16.15 91.23 4.73
N LYS A 974 15.72 90.55 3.67
CA LYS A 974 16.50 89.48 3.04
C LYS A 974 17.71 90.02 2.28
N ALA A 975 18.90 89.60 2.71
CA ALA A 975 20.17 89.98 2.07
C ALA A 975 20.23 89.61 0.59
N GLU A 976 19.59 88.51 0.16
CA GLU A 976 19.48 88.18 -1.26
C GLU A 976 18.83 89.29 -2.09
N VAL A 977 17.76 89.95 -1.58
CA VAL A 977 17.05 91.03 -2.28
C VAL A 977 17.95 92.26 -2.40
N VAL A 978 18.55 92.67 -1.27
CA VAL A 978 19.45 93.82 -1.18
C VAL A 978 20.63 93.64 -2.13
N PHE A 979 21.24 92.45 -2.13
CA PHE A 979 22.39 92.13 -2.98
C PHE A 979 22.02 92.12 -4.46
N THR A 980 20.95 91.43 -4.87
CA THR A 980 20.56 91.38 -6.30
C THR A 980 20.11 92.72 -6.82
N GLN A 981 19.41 93.52 -6.01
CA GLN A 981 19.10 94.90 -6.36
C GLN A 981 20.39 95.72 -6.50
N ALA A 982 21.31 95.64 -5.55
CA ALA A 982 22.58 96.36 -5.64
C ALA A 982 23.37 96.02 -6.91
N MET A 983 23.39 94.74 -7.32
CA MET A 983 24.01 94.33 -8.58
C MET A 983 23.24 94.80 -9.82
N LYS A 984 21.91 94.88 -9.77
CA LYS A 984 21.06 95.36 -10.87
C LYS A 984 21.21 96.87 -11.09
N GLU A 985 21.17 97.66 -10.03
CA GLU A 985 21.24 99.13 -10.05
C GLU A 985 22.63 99.66 -10.41
N THR A 986 23.69 99.03 -9.90
CA THR A 986 25.07 99.48 -10.14
C THR A 986 25.73 98.84 -11.37
N GLY A 987 25.05 97.91 -12.05
CA GLY A 987 25.65 97.09 -13.10
C GLY A 987 26.85 96.29 -12.56
N TRP A 988 26.63 95.43 -11.57
CA TRP A 988 27.67 94.61 -10.90
C TRP A 988 28.83 95.43 -10.31
N LEU A 989 28.50 96.54 -9.64
CA LEU A 989 29.42 97.51 -9.05
C LEU A 989 30.33 98.22 -10.08
N GLN A 990 30.02 98.17 -11.39
CA GLN A 990 30.85 98.84 -12.41
C GLN A 990 30.44 100.32 -12.64
N TYR A 991 29.21 100.71 -12.27
CA TYR A 991 28.65 102.07 -12.34
C TYR A 991 28.63 102.70 -13.74
N GLY A 992 27.51 102.52 -14.46
CA GLY A 992 27.30 103.03 -15.82
C GLY A 992 26.20 104.09 -15.98
N GLY A 993 25.86 104.84 -14.92
CA GLY A 993 24.77 105.84 -14.92
C GLY A 993 25.07 107.09 -14.09
N ASP A 994 24.03 107.84 -13.72
CA ASP A 994 24.16 109.15 -13.04
C ASP A 994 24.82 109.10 -11.65
N VAL A 995 24.86 107.92 -11.01
CA VAL A 995 25.52 107.67 -9.73
C VAL A 995 26.95 107.16 -9.96
N LYS A 996 27.91 107.70 -9.22
CA LYS A 996 29.32 107.30 -9.25
C LYS A 996 29.71 106.46 -8.04
N ILE A 997 30.75 105.64 -8.20
CA ILE A 997 31.18 104.67 -7.20
C ILE A 997 31.69 105.31 -5.89
N GLU A 998 32.28 106.51 -5.97
CA GLU A 998 32.73 107.31 -4.82
C GLU A 998 31.56 107.78 -3.93
N GLN A 999 30.33 107.75 -4.42
CA GLN A 999 29.14 108.13 -3.66
C GLN A 999 28.67 107.02 -2.71
N PHE A 1000 29.23 105.80 -2.83
CA PHE A 1000 28.82 104.60 -2.10
C PHE A 1000 27.31 104.35 -2.10
N ASN A 1001 26.61 104.77 -3.16
CA ASN A 1001 25.18 104.59 -3.33
C ASN A 1001 24.96 103.39 -4.24
N PHE A 1002 24.30 102.35 -3.72
CA PHE A 1002 24.17 101.05 -4.40
C PHE A 1002 22.77 100.82 -4.99
N ALA A 1003 21.86 101.79 -4.88
CA ALA A 1003 20.46 101.58 -5.21
C ALA A 1003 19.79 102.78 -5.90
N GLY A 1004 20.58 103.63 -6.57
CA GLY A 1004 20.09 104.78 -7.34
C GLY A 1004 19.47 105.91 -6.49
N LEU A 1005 19.59 105.87 -5.16
CA LEU A 1005 18.86 106.78 -4.26
C LEU A 1005 19.16 108.24 -4.60
N GLY A 1006 18.12 109.04 -4.83
CA GLY A 1006 18.26 110.45 -5.18
C GLY A 1006 18.50 110.77 -6.66
N ALA A 1007 18.89 109.80 -7.50
CA ALA A 1007 19.01 110.03 -8.94
C ALA A 1007 17.62 110.13 -9.60
N ILE A 1008 17.49 111.00 -10.59
CA ILE A 1008 16.23 111.29 -11.31
C ILE A 1008 16.38 111.22 -12.85
N GLY A 1009 17.53 110.75 -13.35
CA GLY A 1009 17.89 110.79 -14.76
C GLY A 1009 18.63 112.08 -15.16
N ASN A 1010 19.10 112.10 -16.41
CA ASN A 1010 19.68 113.28 -17.08
C ASN A 1010 20.91 113.91 -16.39
N GLY A 1011 21.78 113.10 -15.77
CA GLY A 1011 23.05 113.58 -15.21
C GLY A 1011 22.96 114.21 -13.82
N ALA A 1012 21.79 114.17 -13.18
CA ALA A 1012 21.64 114.62 -11.79
C ALA A 1012 22.30 113.63 -10.82
N ALA A 1013 23.41 114.05 -10.20
CA ALA A 1013 24.13 113.22 -9.23
C ALA A 1013 23.22 112.84 -8.06
N GLY A 1014 23.08 111.53 -7.80
CA GLY A 1014 22.26 111.01 -6.70
C GLY A 1014 22.86 111.26 -5.32
N ASN A 1015 22.23 110.70 -4.28
CA ASN A 1015 22.70 110.82 -2.90
C ASN A 1015 24.10 110.21 -2.72
N SER A 1016 24.91 110.83 -1.86
CA SER A 1016 26.25 110.36 -1.48
C SER A 1016 26.32 109.99 -0.01
N PHE A 1017 26.91 108.84 0.30
CA PHE A 1017 27.06 108.32 1.65
C PHE A 1017 28.53 108.32 2.07
N LYS A 1018 28.80 108.40 3.38
CA LYS A 1018 30.17 108.53 3.92
C LYS A 1018 31.03 107.26 3.77
N ASP A 1019 30.40 106.09 3.72
CA ASP A 1019 31.05 104.77 3.67
C ASP A 1019 30.09 103.73 3.06
N VAL A 1020 30.63 102.57 2.66
CA VAL A 1020 29.86 101.50 1.98
C VAL A 1020 28.73 100.97 2.87
N ARG A 1021 28.98 100.86 4.18
CA ARG A 1021 27.98 100.38 5.14
C ARG A 1021 26.80 101.33 5.26
N THR A 1022 27.04 102.64 5.23
CA THR A 1022 26.00 103.67 5.30
C THR A 1022 25.13 103.67 4.05
N GLY A 1023 25.71 103.52 2.86
CA GLY A 1023 24.95 103.43 1.61
C GLY A 1023 24.11 102.14 1.49
N ILE A 1024 24.67 101.00 1.90
CA ILE A 1024 23.90 99.75 2.00
C ILE A 1024 22.78 99.86 3.05
N ARG A 1025 23.03 100.51 4.18
CA ARG A 1025 21.99 100.80 5.18
C ARG A 1025 20.86 101.66 4.60
N ALA A 1026 21.16 102.69 3.82
CA ALA A 1026 20.15 103.52 3.16
C ALA A 1026 19.24 102.69 2.24
N GLN A 1027 19.83 101.79 1.44
CA GLN A 1027 19.09 100.85 0.60
C GLN A 1027 18.20 99.90 1.42
N VAL A 1028 18.75 99.26 2.46
CA VAL A 1028 18.00 98.35 3.34
C VAL A 1028 16.83 99.06 4.01
N GLN A 1029 17.03 100.30 4.48
CA GLN A 1029 15.99 101.10 5.12
C GLN A 1029 14.86 101.46 4.13
N HIS A 1030 15.18 101.79 2.87
CA HIS A 1030 14.17 101.99 1.84
C HIS A 1030 13.43 100.70 1.47
N LEU A 1031 14.12 99.56 1.31
CA LEU A 1031 13.47 98.26 1.05
C LEU A 1031 12.51 97.88 2.19
N LYS A 1032 12.89 98.17 3.44
CA LYS A 1032 12.01 98.03 4.61
C LYS A 1032 10.83 99.01 4.59
N ALA A 1033 10.99 100.20 4.04
CA ALA A 1033 9.87 101.14 3.90
C ALA A 1033 8.80 100.62 2.93
N TYR A 1034 9.22 100.10 1.78
CA TYR A 1034 8.33 99.42 0.83
C TYR A 1034 7.67 98.17 1.42
N ALA A 1035 8.43 97.31 2.11
CA ALA A 1035 7.94 96.02 2.58
C ALA A 1035 7.15 96.05 3.91
N SER A 1036 7.28 97.11 4.71
CA SER A 1036 6.91 97.09 6.12
C SER A 1036 6.40 98.42 6.65
N ASP A 1037 5.58 98.37 7.69
CA ASP A 1037 5.19 99.48 8.57
C ASP A 1037 6.12 99.62 9.79
N LYS A 1038 6.95 98.61 10.07
CA LYS A 1038 7.80 98.55 11.27
C LYS A 1038 8.88 99.63 11.29
N ALA A 1039 9.15 100.14 12.49
CA ALA A 1039 10.24 101.07 12.77
C ALA A 1039 11.62 100.51 12.40
N LEU A 1040 12.55 101.40 12.10
CA LEU A 1040 13.96 101.06 11.89
C LEU A 1040 14.63 100.66 13.20
N LYS A 1041 15.67 99.82 13.14
CA LYS A 1041 16.51 99.48 14.30
C LYS A 1041 17.78 100.34 14.35
N ASN A 1042 18.34 100.66 13.19
CA ASN A 1042 19.43 101.62 13.05
C ASN A 1042 18.86 103.02 12.79
N ALA A 1043 19.60 104.07 13.18
CA ALA A 1043 19.26 105.44 12.82
C ALA A 1043 19.08 105.59 11.30
N CYS A 1044 18.11 106.40 10.88
CA CYS A 1044 17.87 106.68 9.47
C CYS A 1044 19.06 107.45 8.87
N VAL A 1045 19.57 107.02 7.71
CA VAL A 1045 20.77 107.62 7.07
C VAL A 1045 20.50 108.29 5.72
N ASP A 1046 19.23 108.38 5.30
CA ASP A 1046 18.79 109.10 4.11
C ASP A 1046 17.41 109.72 4.38
N GLU A 1047 17.30 111.04 4.25
CA GLU A 1047 16.06 111.79 4.50
C GLU A 1047 14.91 111.40 3.56
N ARG A 1048 15.22 110.83 2.38
CA ARG A 1048 14.21 110.38 1.39
C ARG A 1048 13.33 109.23 1.89
N PHE A 1049 13.78 108.52 2.93
CA PHE A 1049 13.02 107.44 3.57
C PHE A 1049 11.60 107.86 4.01
N GLN A 1050 11.41 109.14 4.37
CA GLN A 1050 10.09 109.66 4.78
C GLN A 1050 9.08 109.78 3.62
N TYR A 1051 9.55 109.79 2.37
CA TYR A 1051 8.71 109.91 1.17
C TYR A 1051 8.21 108.55 0.63
N VAL A 1052 8.70 107.43 1.17
CA VAL A 1052 8.24 106.09 0.75
C VAL A 1052 6.94 105.74 1.48
N THR A 1053 5.85 105.60 0.72
CA THR A 1053 4.57 105.08 1.24
C THR A 1053 4.80 103.70 1.87
N ARG A 1054 4.58 103.61 3.19
CA ARG A 1054 4.91 102.43 3.98
C ARG A 1054 4.10 101.21 3.55
N LYS A 1055 4.75 100.03 3.52
CA LYS A 1055 4.09 98.74 3.26
C LYS A 1055 3.40 98.64 1.89
N SER A 1056 3.85 99.44 0.92
CA SER A 1056 3.30 99.50 -0.45
C SER A 1056 3.69 98.31 -1.32
N ALA A 1057 4.82 97.65 -1.07
CA ALA A 1057 5.30 96.50 -1.83
C ALA A 1057 5.88 95.42 -0.89
N LEU A 1058 5.05 94.46 -0.50
CA LEU A 1058 5.44 93.36 0.41
C LEU A 1058 6.38 92.33 -0.27
N TYR A 1059 6.27 92.21 -1.60
CA TYR A 1059 6.94 91.22 -2.44
C TYR A 1059 7.88 91.89 -3.45
N VAL A 1060 8.95 91.20 -3.84
CA VAL A 1060 9.99 91.73 -4.75
C VAL A 1060 9.41 92.07 -6.11
N GLU A 1061 8.45 91.28 -6.60
CA GLU A 1061 7.69 91.48 -7.83
C GLU A 1061 7.03 92.87 -7.85
N TRP A 1062 6.51 93.32 -6.71
CA TRP A 1062 5.81 94.59 -6.52
C TRP A 1062 6.75 95.80 -6.35
N LEU A 1063 8.07 95.63 -6.46
CA LEU A 1063 9.01 96.76 -6.54
C LEU A 1063 8.97 97.45 -7.91
N GLY A 1064 8.43 96.80 -8.95
CA GLY A 1064 8.05 97.47 -10.19
C GLY A 1064 6.70 98.15 -10.04
N ILE A 1065 6.62 99.46 -10.28
CA ILE A 1065 5.36 100.23 -10.21
C ILE A 1065 4.27 99.65 -11.12
N PRO A 1066 4.54 99.25 -12.39
CA PRO A 1066 3.52 98.63 -13.25
C PRO A 1066 3.09 97.22 -12.80
N ASP A 1067 3.91 96.54 -11.99
CA ASP A 1067 3.68 95.18 -11.50
C ASP A 1067 2.99 95.14 -10.12
N ASN A 1068 2.80 96.29 -9.47
CA ASN A 1068 2.22 96.38 -8.12
C ASN A 1068 0.72 96.75 -8.16
N PRO A 1069 -0.17 95.95 -7.54
CA PRO A 1069 -1.61 96.25 -7.48
C PRO A 1069 -1.96 97.55 -6.71
N THR A 1070 -1.02 98.16 -5.98
CA THR A 1070 -1.19 99.46 -5.31
C THR A 1070 -0.71 100.67 -6.13
N GLY A 1071 -0.04 100.45 -7.26
CA GLY A 1071 0.50 101.52 -8.12
C GLY A 1071 1.70 102.29 -7.53
N ALA A 1072 2.28 101.82 -6.41
CA ALA A 1072 3.50 102.38 -5.80
C ALA A 1072 4.65 101.35 -5.84
N GLY A 1073 5.91 101.79 -5.84
CA GLY A 1073 7.03 100.87 -5.99
C GLY A 1073 8.37 101.59 -6.11
N TRP A 1074 9.45 100.81 -6.26
CA TRP A 1074 10.82 101.32 -6.34
C TRP A 1074 11.16 101.89 -7.73
N ALA A 1075 10.76 101.18 -8.78
CA ALA A 1075 11.16 101.49 -10.16
C ALA A 1075 9.95 101.61 -11.08
N ALA A 1076 10.00 102.56 -12.01
CA ALA A 1076 8.96 102.76 -13.03
C ALA A 1076 9.03 101.75 -14.20
N ALA A 1077 10.07 100.91 -14.25
CA ALA A 1077 10.26 99.93 -15.32
C ALA A 1077 9.39 98.67 -15.12
N GLU A 1078 8.73 98.22 -16.18
CA GLU A 1078 8.00 96.96 -16.22
C GLU A 1078 8.91 95.76 -15.96
N ASN A 1079 8.36 94.74 -15.30
CA ASN A 1079 9.04 93.48 -14.97
C ASN A 1079 10.28 93.64 -14.07
N TYR A 1080 10.51 94.82 -13.48
CA TYR A 1080 11.66 95.10 -12.60
C TYR A 1080 11.76 94.10 -11.44
N GLY A 1081 10.65 93.87 -10.74
CA GLY A 1081 10.60 92.92 -9.64
C GLY A 1081 10.81 91.47 -10.09
N LYS A 1082 10.23 91.07 -11.23
CA LYS A 1082 10.42 89.72 -11.81
C LYS A 1082 11.89 89.45 -12.15
N ASN A 1083 12.59 90.44 -12.72
CA ASN A 1083 14.03 90.39 -12.99
C ASN A 1083 14.85 90.17 -11.71
N LEU A 1084 14.48 90.82 -10.60
CA LEU A 1084 15.14 90.62 -9.31
C LEU A 1084 14.87 89.21 -8.76
N VAL A 1085 13.66 88.67 -8.87
CA VAL A 1085 13.34 87.29 -8.44
C VAL A 1085 14.10 86.24 -9.24
N GLU A 1086 14.29 86.45 -10.55
CA GLU A 1086 15.22 85.63 -11.35
C GLU A 1086 16.67 85.68 -10.83
N MET A 1087 17.17 86.87 -10.49
CA MET A 1087 18.53 87.04 -9.95
C MET A 1087 18.66 86.38 -8.56
N ILE A 1088 17.64 86.49 -7.71
CA ILE A 1088 17.57 85.83 -6.39
C ILE A 1088 17.57 84.31 -6.56
N THR A 1089 16.83 83.79 -7.52
CA THR A 1089 16.78 82.35 -7.82
C THR A 1089 18.14 81.83 -8.31
N LYS A 1090 18.78 82.56 -9.23
CA LYS A 1090 20.14 82.26 -9.76
C LYS A 1090 21.25 82.41 -8.70
N LEU A 1091 21.05 83.27 -7.69
CA LEU A 1091 21.94 83.42 -6.52
C LEU A 1091 21.77 82.25 -5.53
N LYS A 1092 20.53 81.81 -5.27
CA LYS A 1092 20.21 80.76 -4.29
C LYS A 1092 20.61 79.36 -4.75
N SER A 1093 20.84 79.15 -6.04
CA SER A 1093 21.25 77.86 -6.63
C SER A 1093 22.78 77.67 -6.73
N LEU A 1094 23.57 78.33 -5.86
CA LEU A 1094 25.04 78.37 -5.93
C LEU A 1094 25.73 77.90 -4.64
#